data_AF-A0A947ZUV2-F1
#
_entry.id   AF-A0A947ZUV2-F1
#
_cell.length_a   1.000
_cell.length_b   1.000
_cell.length_c   1.000
_cell.angle_alpha   90.00
_cell.angle_beta   90.00
_cell.angle_gamma   90.00
#
_symmetry.space_group_name_H-M   'P 1'
#
loop_
_entity.id
_entity.type
_entity.pdbx_description
1 polymer ?
#
loop_
_entity_poly.entity_id
_entity_poly.type
_entity_poly.pdbx_seq_one_letter_code
_entity_poly.pdbx_strand_id
1 'polypeptide(L)'
;MPHNKPEWQVIIDLLRDTNPVLLSRIGRKMMNHLYKRNISRIEVLMKRLESTSTDWEYSENQPVPRLNQVLLQEIMDEVFTIAAQEVSAEEIVRMISLWVKHEQARFLAMAAEKRDVPLADITEAVTRFSLMPDAQKTLSPEERIGVRVALIRRFFSEDLDYINTTKNFVTVFDFAPVLSRTIGPATGNGKLGGKAAGLFRAEKILLAAKKDNIALRNLSIPKTWYVTSDGIMDFLHFNALEEMPTIKYRDPVEIRQEYPYIEQIFKNSSMSPEIIAGLSLALDDFADRPLVVRSSSLLEDTLGSSFAGKYKSLFVANQGTKREKLEALIDAIEEVYASVFGPDPIEYRRERGLLDFNEEMAIVIQEVVGRRIGKYFFPAYAGVAFSSNEFRWSPRIKREDGIIRLVAGLGTRAVDRMGDDYPTLVCPGQPGLKVNVSPEEVMWYSQKNIDVINLTTRRFETVNFEKLLQECGQEYPALPQIISIYQDGQLFSPVGTMIDYDKGAPVVTFSKLLTHGPFIPQIKAILDILSKELGWPVDIEFACDGDIHKLYLLQCRPQSQSGGVHNIPVPQDVPKDDILFTADKFITTAQVEDIEYLVYVDPEEYDSLPTMEELIQVGRTIGELNNKLPRQKFILMGPGRWGSRGDIKLGVRVGYSDINNTAMLIEVAKKKKDYVPEVSFGTHFFQDLVEARIRYLPLYPDEKNMVFNEKFFNNAPNLLKRILPDAKKMDKVIKVINVSKMMADATVSVIMDGDNDQALGYIKRN
;
A
#
# COMPACT_ATOMS: atom_id res chain seq x y z
N MET A 1 41.79 60.47 21.03
CA MET A 1 41.15 59.18 21.35
C MET A 1 40.77 58.55 20.02
N PRO A 2 41.40 57.46 19.55
CA PRO A 2 40.92 56.81 18.35
C PRO A 2 39.53 56.23 18.70
N HIS A 3 38.50 56.60 17.95
CA HIS A 3 37.19 55.98 18.07
C HIS A 3 37.38 54.47 17.88
N ASN A 4 37.21 53.70 18.94
CA ASN A 4 37.16 52.24 18.84
C ASN A 4 36.03 51.93 17.85
N LYS A 5 36.38 51.39 16.68
CA LYS A 5 35.39 50.93 15.71
C LYS A 5 34.43 49.99 16.44
N PRO A 6 33.10 50.17 16.32
CA PRO A 6 32.15 49.25 16.92
C PRO A 6 32.39 47.84 16.36
N GLU A 7 32.25 46.83 17.23
CA GLU A 7 32.65 45.45 16.95
C GLU A 7 32.03 44.88 15.67
N TRP A 8 30.78 45.22 15.35
CA TRP A 8 30.13 44.79 14.11
C TRP A 8 30.84 45.31 12.85
N GLN A 9 31.43 46.51 12.89
CA GLN A 9 32.12 47.11 11.75
C GLN A 9 33.43 46.38 11.48
N VAL A 10 34.12 45.91 12.53
CA VAL A 10 35.30 45.05 12.41
C VAL A 10 34.94 43.71 11.75
N ILE A 11 33.80 43.12 12.11
CA ILE A 11 33.32 41.86 11.51
C ILE A 11 33.01 42.04 10.01
N ILE A 12 32.36 43.15 9.63
CA ILE A 12 32.03 43.44 8.22
C ILE A 12 33.29 43.72 7.39
N ASP A 13 34.24 44.50 7.92
CA ASP A 13 35.53 44.77 7.26
C ASP A 13 36.28 43.45 7.02
N LEU A 14 36.35 42.57 8.03
CA LEU A 14 36.98 41.25 7.89
C LEU A 14 36.28 40.36 6.85
N LEU A 15 34.95 40.34 6.83
CA LEU A 15 34.17 39.56 5.86
C LEU A 15 34.31 40.10 4.43
N ARG A 16 34.53 41.40 4.27
CA ARG A 16 34.77 42.03 2.96
C ARG A 16 36.04 41.47 2.31
N ASP A 17 37.08 41.29 3.11
CA ASP A 17 38.38 40.79 2.64
C ASP A 17 38.43 39.26 2.53
N THR A 18 37.76 38.55 3.44
CA THR A 18 37.87 37.08 3.53
C THR A 18 36.76 36.31 2.81
N ASN A 19 35.53 36.84 2.76
CA ASN A 19 34.39 36.14 2.18
C ASN A 19 33.29 37.12 1.69
N PRO A 20 33.49 37.77 0.52
CA PRO A 20 32.56 38.78 -0.01
C PRO A 20 31.16 38.20 -0.33
N VAL A 21 31.08 36.90 -0.65
CA VAL A 21 29.80 36.20 -0.90
C VAL A 21 28.98 36.11 0.39
N LEU A 22 29.62 35.79 1.51
CA LEU A 22 28.99 35.77 2.83
C LEU A 22 28.52 37.17 3.26
N LEU A 23 29.34 38.20 3.03
CA LEU A 23 28.95 39.59 3.27
C LEU A 23 27.69 40.00 2.49
N SER A 24 27.62 39.67 1.19
CA SER A 24 26.43 39.92 0.36
C SER A 24 25.17 39.22 0.89
N ARG A 25 25.30 38.03 1.47
CA ARG A 25 24.17 37.31 2.09
C ARG A 25 23.73 37.97 3.39
N ILE A 26 24.68 38.32 4.25
CA ILE A 26 24.43 38.97 5.54
C ILE A 26 23.74 40.32 5.33
N GLY A 27 24.19 41.15 4.38
CA GLY A 27 23.51 42.42 4.15
C GLY A 27 22.13 42.27 3.48
N ARG A 28 21.87 41.24 2.66
CA ARG A 28 20.49 40.91 2.25
C ARG A 28 19.61 40.54 3.43
N LYS A 29 20.13 39.75 4.38
CA LYS A 29 19.42 39.41 5.63
C LYS A 29 19.16 40.67 6.47
N MET A 30 20.13 41.58 6.55
CA MET A 30 19.98 42.88 7.23
C MET A 30 18.92 43.75 6.57
N MET A 31 18.96 43.91 5.25
CA MET A 31 17.98 44.68 4.49
C MET A 31 16.56 44.17 4.72
N ASN A 32 16.35 42.84 4.62
CA ASN A 32 15.06 42.21 4.89
C ASN A 32 14.62 42.39 6.35
N HIS A 33 15.55 42.37 7.31
CA HIS A 33 15.23 42.59 8.72
C HIS A 33 14.75 44.02 8.97
N LEU A 34 15.46 45.02 8.45
CA LEU A 34 15.11 46.43 8.61
C LEU A 34 13.81 46.77 7.87
N TYR A 35 13.58 46.16 6.69
CA TYR A 35 12.32 46.28 5.95
C TYR A 35 11.14 45.74 6.76
N LYS A 36 11.26 44.55 7.37
CA LYS A 36 10.22 43.97 8.25
C LYS A 36 9.93 44.80 9.51
N ARG A 37 10.85 45.68 9.92
CA ARG A 37 10.65 46.63 11.02
C ARG A 37 9.97 47.94 10.58
N ASN A 38 9.57 48.07 9.31
CA ASN A 38 8.97 49.27 8.73
C ASN A 38 9.82 50.54 8.91
N ILE A 39 11.15 50.42 8.77
CA ILE A 39 12.06 51.56 8.83
C ILE A 39 11.92 52.36 7.53
N SER A 40 11.37 53.58 7.61
CA SER A 40 11.05 54.43 6.45
C SER A 40 12.23 54.70 5.51
N ARG A 41 13.46 54.74 6.03
CA ARG A 41 14.68 54.90 5.22
C ARG A 41 14.97 53.70 4.31
N ILE A 42 14.57 52.49 4.70
CA ILE A 42 14.70 51.30 3.86
C ILE A 42 13.66 51.30 2.75
N GLU A 43 12.46 51.84 2.97
CA GLU A 43 11.47 52.03 1.90
C GLU A 43 11.98 52.99 0.82
N VAL A 44 12.71 54.04 1.20
CA VAL A 44 13.36 54.96 0.25
C VAL A 44 14.45 54.23 -0.55
N LEU A 45 15.24 53.37 0.09
CA LEU A 45 16.22 52.51 -0.58
C LEU A 45 15.60 51.49 -1.54
N MET A 46 14.48 50.88 -1.16
CA MET A 46 13.72 49.97 -2.02
C MET A 46 13.11 50.71 -3.22
N LYS A 47 12.53 51.89 -2.99
CA LYS A 47 12.08 52.76 -4.08
C LYS A 47 13.22 53.21 -4.98
N ARG A 48 14.43 53.39 -4.45
CA ARG A 48 15.62 53.71 -5.26
C ARG A 48 15.98 52.54 -6.18
N LEU A 49 15.96 51.30 -5.67
CA LEU A 49 16.13 50.07 -6.47
C LEU A 49 15.06 49.94 -7.57
N GLU A 50 13.82 50.34 -7.27
CA GLU A 50 12.71 50.35 -8.24
C GLU A 50 12.81 51.50 -9.25
N SER A 51 13.23 52.70 -8.84
CA SER A 51 13.27 53.92 -9.66
C SER A 51 14.43 54.00 -10.65
N THR A 52 15.47 53.18 -10.48
CA THR A 52 16.56 53.06 -11.47
C THR A 52 16.14 52.34 -12.76
N SER A 53 14.89 51.90 -12.87
CA SER A 53 14.30 51.32 -14.09
C SER A 53 13.40 52.26 -14.88
N THR A 54 13.20 53.51 -14.46
CA THR A 54 12.14 54.37 -15.03
C THR A 54 12.66 55.46 -15.96
N ASP A 55 12.48 55.22 -17.26
CA ASP A 55 12.02 56.23 -18.24
C ASP A 55 11.07 55.62 -19.30
N TRP A 56 10.74 54.32 -19.24
CA TRP A 56 9.87 53.62 -20.20
C TRP A 56 8.89 52.70 -19.48
N GLU A 57 7.63 52.66 -19.92
CA GLU A 57 6.63 51.67 -19.49
C GLU A 57 7.09 50.27 -19.94
N TYR A 58 7.77 49.55 -19.06
CA TYR A 58 8.09 48.14 -19.30
C TYR A 58 6.80 47.31 -19.31
N SER A 59 6.56 46.63 -20.42
CA SER A 59 5.58 45.53 -20.50
C SER A 59 5.97 44.42 -19.52
N GLU A 60 4.98 43.77 -18.88
CA GLU A 60 5.19 42.58 -18.02
C GLU A 60 6.00 41.46 -18.71
N ASN A 61 6.07 41.45 -20.05
CA ASN A 61 6.80 40.47 -20.85
C ASN A 61 8.19 40.97 -21.33
N GLN A 62 8.79 41.98 -20.70
CA GLN A 62 10.15 42.44 -21.00
C GLN A 62 11.10 42.34 -19.78
N PRO A 63 12.36 41.92 -19.98
CA PRO A 63 13.32 41.82 -18.89
C PRO A 63 13.75 43.22 -18.42
N VAL A 64 13.67 43.46 -17.11
CA VAL A 64 14.14 44.70 -16.48
C VAL A 64 15.68 44.75 -16.58
N PRO A 65 16.27 45.92 -16.94
CA PRO A 65 17.71 46.06 -17.05
C PRO A 65 18.42 45.80 -15.71
N ARG A 66 19.58 45.16 -15.78
CA ARG A 66 20.37 44.79 -14.60
C ARG A 66 20.95 46.02 -13.92
N LEU A 67 20.76 46.12 -12.60
CA LEU A 67 21.41 47.15 -11.78
C LEU A 67 22.94 47.03 -11.79
N ASN A 68 23.63 48.17 -11.76
CA ASN A 68 25.08 48.24 -11.69
C ASN A 68 25.60 47.62 -10.36
N GLN A 69 26.64 46.79 -10.44
CA GLN A 69 27.27 46.17 -9.26
C GLN A 69 27.83 47.18 -8.25
N VAL A 70 28.31 48.34 -8.70
CA VAL A 70 28.80 49.40 -7.81
C VAL A 70 27.66 49.97 -6.97
N LEU A 71 26.51 50.25 -7.61
CA LEU A 71 25.31 50.72 -6.92
C LEU A 71 24.79 49.69 -5.91
N LEU A 72 24.86 48.40 -6.24
CA LEU A 72 24.49 47.33 -5.31
C LEU A 72 25.41 47.27 -4.07
N GLN A 73 26.70 47.58 -4.22
CA GLN A 73 27.62 47.67 -3.08
C GLN A 73 27.36 48.92 -2.23
N GLU A 74 27.12 50.07 -2.85
CA GLU A 74 26.75 51.32 -2.15
C GLU A 74 25.47 51.12 -1.32
N ILE A 75 24.46 50.49 -1.90
CA ILE A 75 23.20 50.15 -1.23
C ILE A 75 23.44 49.23 -0.02
N MET A 76 24.35 48.26 -0.16
CA MET A 76 24.70 47.35 0.93
C MET A 76 25.40 48.06 2.09
N ASP A 77 26.28 49.02 1.80
CA ASP A 77 26.94 49.84 2.82
C ASP A 77 25.95 50.81 3.50
N GLU A 78 25.00 51.33 2.74
CA GLU A 78 23.89 52.16 3.25
C GLU A 78 22.98 51.35 4.19
N VAL A 79 22.69 50.07 3.88
CA VAL A 79 21.92 49.16 4.74
C VAL A 79 22.55 49.01 6.13
N PHE A 80 23.87 48.81 6.22
CA PHE A 80 24.54 48.71 7.52
C PHE A 80 24.64 50.06 8.25
N THR A 81 24.73 51.16 7.50
CA THR A 81 24.70 52.52 8.07
C THR A 81 23.34 52.80 8.71
N ILE A 82 22.25 52.43 8.05
CA ILE A 82 20.89 52.54 8.60
C ILE A 82 20.73 51.60 9.80
N ALA A 83 21.23 50.36 9.72
CA ALA A 83 21.21 49.44 10.84
C ALA A 83 21.87 50.05 12.09
N ALA A 84 23.03 50.69 11.94
CA ALA A 84 23.77 51.30 13.03
C ALA A 84 23.07 52.50 13.70
N GLN A 85 22.14 53.15 12.99
CA GLN A 85 21.38 54.29 13.51
C GLN A 85 20.07 53.85 14.20
N GLU A 86 19.49 52.73 13.78
CA GLU A 86 18.17 52.28 14.21
C GLU A 86 18.22 51.08 15.18
N VAL A 87 19.37 50.38 15.27
CA VAL A 87 19.56 49.16 16.07
C VAL A 87 20.83 49.29 16.92
N SER A 88 20.81 48.75 18.14
CA SER A 88 21.99 48.80 19.02
C SER A 88 23.16 47.99 18.45
N ALA A 89 24.38 48.44 18.71
CA ALA A 89 25.58 47.75 18.24
C ALA A 89 25.65 46.28 18.71
N GLU A 90 25.26 46.00 19.95
CA GLU A 90 25.18 44.63 20.50
C GLU A 90 24.19 43.74 19.74
N GLU A 91 23.02 44.30 19.37
CA GLU A 91 22.01 43.56 18.62
C GLU A 91 22.46 43.28 17.18
N ILE A 92 23.17 44.22 16.53
CA ILE A 92 23.79 44.01 15.21
C ILE A 92 24.84 42.89 15.28
N VAL A 93 25.76 42.91 16.26
CA VAL A 93 26.77 41.87 16.45
C VAL A 93 26.10 40.51 16.66
N ARG A 94 25.05 40.45 17.48
CA ARG A 94 24.28 39.22 17.73
C ARG A 94 23.64 38.68 16.44
N MET A 95 23.02 39.55 15.63
CA MET A 95 22.41 39.16 14.35
C MET A 95 23.45 38.64 13.35
N ILE A 96 24.56 39.37 13.16
CA ILE A 96 25.64 38.97 12.25
C ILE A 96 26.21 37.62 12.69
N SER A 97 26.51 37.46 13.98
CA SER A 97 27.04 36.20 14.53
C SER A 97 26.07 35.04 14.33
N LEU A 98 24.77 35.27 14.51
CA LEU A 98 23.73 34.27 14.24
C LEU A 98 23.68 33.89 12.76
N TRP A 99 23.71 34.86 11.84
CA TRP A 99 23.66 34.60 10.40
C TRP A 99 24.93 33.95 9.86
N VAL A 100 26.10 34.26 10.42
CA VAL A 100 27.35 33.55 10.11
C VAL A 100 27.25 32.08 10.55
N LYS A 101 26.70 31.82 11.75
CA LYS A 101 26.42 30.44 12.20
C LYS A 101 25.40 29.72 11.30
N HIS A 102 24.39 30.44 10.80
CA HIS A 102 23.43 29.88 9.83
C HIS A 102 24.09 29.47 8.52
N GLU A 103 25.02 30.29 8.02
CA GLU A 103 25.76 29.98 6.81
C GLU A 103 26.71 28.78 6.98
N GLN A 104 27.22 28.54 8.19
CA GLN A 104 27.96 27.32 8.50
C GLN A 104 27.11 26.05 8.46
N ALA A 105 25.78 26.12 8.63
CA ALA A 105 24.88 24.98 8.50
C ALA A 105 24.37 24.77 7.05
N ARG A 106 24.72 25.68 6.13
CA ARG A 106 24.23 25.71 4.75
C ARG A 106 24.84 24.66 3.83
N PHE A 107 25.97 24.05 4.21
CA PHE A 107 26.55 22.93 3.44
C PHE A 107 25.53 21.80 3.28
N LEU A 108 24.71 21.54 4.31
CA LEU A 108 23.65 20.53 4.25
C LEU A 108 22.56 20.93 3.25
N ALA A 109 22.12 22.19 3.26
CA ALA A 109 21.12 22.68 2.32
C ALA A 109 21.62 22.57 0.86
N MET A 110 22.87 22.95 0.63
CA MET A 110 23.47 22.84 -0.70
C MET A 110 23.68 21.38 -1.11
N ALA A 111 24.06 20.50 -0.20
CA ALA A 111 24.23 19.08 -0.47
C ALA A 111 22.89 18.39 -0.77
N ALA A 112 21.83 18.75 -0.04
CA ALA A 112 20.50 18.17 -0.23
C ALA A 112 19.82 18.64 -1.52
N GLU A 113 20.04 19.89 -1.95
CA GLU A 113 19.47 20.43 -3.19
C GLU A 113 20.14 19.90 -4.46
N LYS A 114 21.42 19.53 -4.36
CA LYS A 114 22.20 19.01 -5.48
C LYS A 114 21.96 17.50 -5.67
N ARG A 115 21.42 17.13 -6.83
CA ARG A 115 21.11 15.73 -7.18
C ARG A 115 22.35 14.89 -7.50
N ASP A 116 23.45 15.53 -7.85
CA ASP A 116 24.73 14.93 -8.21
C ASP A 116 25.65 14.67 -7.01
N VAL A 117 25.19 14.98 -5.79
CA VAL A 117 25.98 14.72 -4.58
C VAL A 117 25.95 13.21 -4.27
N PRO A 118 27.13 12.57 -4.17
CA PRO A 118 27.29 11.18 -3.78
C PRO A 118 26.58 10.83 -2.47
N LEU A 119 26.08 9.60 -2.36
CA LEU A 119 25.41 9.09 -1.15
C LEU A 119 26.29 9.25 0.11
N ALA A 120 27.60 9.01 0.00
CA ALA A 120 28.54 9.13 1.12
C ALA A 120 28.61 10.57 1.64
N ASP A 121 28.75 11.56 0.75
CA ASP A 121 28.90 12.97 1.09
C ASP A 121 27.65 13.53 1.78
N ILE A 122 26.47 13.19 1.27
CA ILE A 122 25.20 13.63 1.88
C ILE A 122 24.94 12.93 3.22
N THR A 123 25.34 11.66 3.35
CA THR A 123 25.26 10.91 4.62
C THR A 123 26.17 11.54 5.66
N GLU A 124 27.41 11.88 5.31
CA GLU A 124 28.32 12.61 6.18
C GLU A 124 27.75 13.97 6.56
N ALA A 125 27.18 14.71 5.59
CA ALA A 125 26.62 16.03 5.85
C ALA A 125 25.45 15.98 6.85
N VAL A 126 24.52 15.03 6.68
CA VAL A 126 23.38 14.82 7.60
C VAL A 126 23.87 14.36 8.97
N THR A 127 24.84 13.45 9.02
CA THR A 127 25.41 12.94 10.27
C THR A 127 26.11 14.05 11.05
N ARG A 128 26.96 14.83 10.38
CA ARG A 128 27.66 15.97 10.98
C ARG A 128 26.68 17.01 11.50
N PHE A 129 25.64 17.34 10.72
CA PHE A 129 24.58 18.23 11.17
C PHE A 129 23.84 17.68 12.40
N SER A 130 23.60 16.37 12.45
CA SER A 130 22.91 15.72 13.58
C SER A 130 23.72 15.74 14.88
N LEU A 131 25.05 15.81 14.80
CA LEU A 131 25.95 15.87 15.95
C LEU A 131 26.22 17.31 16.44
N MET A 132 25.82 18.35 15.69
CA MET A 132 26.05 19.74 16.09
C MET A 132 25.15 20.14 17.29
N PRO A 133 25.71 20.74 18.37
CA PRO A 133 24.92 21.34 19.43
C PRO A 133 23.98 22.42 18.88
N ASP A 134 22.72 22.43 19.31
CA ASP A 134 21.70 23.39 18.84
C ASP A 134 21.47 23.39 17.30
N ALA A 135 21.76 22.29 16.59
CA ALA A 135 21.63 22.19 15.12
C ALA A 135 20.26 22.66 14.57
N GLN A 136 19.17 22.45 15.31
CA GLN A 136 17.85 22.95 14.89
C GLN A 136 17.72 24.48 14.96
N LYS A 137 18.49 25.16 15.82
CA LYS A 137 18.48 26.62 15.97
C LYS A 137 19.45 27.32 15.02
N THR A 138 20.40 26.58 14.42
CA THR A 138 21.33 27.09 13.42
C THR A 138 20.75 27.19 12.02
N LEU A 139 19.54 26.70 11.75
CA LEU A 139 18.84 26.96 10.48
C LEU A 139 17.62 27.84 10.72
N SER A 140 17.37 28.81 9.82
CA SER A 140 16.11 29.57 9.81
C SER A 140 14.90 28.64 9.55
N PRO A 141 13.68 29.02 9.96
CA PRO A 141 12.47 28.23 9.66
C PRO A 141 12.32 27.85 8.17
N GLU A 142 12.62 28.78 7.27
CA GLU A 142 12.53 28.60 5.82
C GLU A 142 13.59 27.63 5.31
N GLU A 143 14.85 27.78 5.75
CA GLU A 143 15.94 26.86 5.41
C GLU A 143 15.64 25.43 5.92
N ARG A 144 15.04 25.29 7.11
CA ARG A 144 14.63 23.98 7.65
C ARG A 144 13.57 23.31 6.78
N ILE A 145 12.62 24.07 6.24
CA ILE A 145 11.62 23.53 5.30
C ILE A 145 12.31 23.12 4.00
N GLY A 146 13.17 23.99 3.44
CA GLY A 146 13.91 23.72 2.21
C GLY A 146 14.73 22.43 2.29
N VAL A 147 15.54 22.28 3.34
CA VAL A 147 16.37 21.08 3.58
C VAL A 147 15.51 19.83 3.70
N ARG A 148 14.40 19.88 4.47
CA ARG A 148 13.50 18.72 4.61
C ARG A 148 12.92 18.30 3.27
N VAL A 149 12.43 19.26 2.49
CA VAL A 149 11.87 18.98 1.16
C VAL A 149 12.93 18.41 0.22
N ALA A 150 14.16 18.95 0.25
CA ALA A 150 15.26 18.47 -0.57
C ALA A 150 15.65 17.02 -0.22
N LEU A 151 15.77 16.69 1.07
CA LEU A 151 16.05 15.32 1.54
C LEU A 151 14.90 14.35 1.20
N ILE A 152 13.63 14.77 1.36
CA ILE A 152 12.48 13.95 0.95
C ILE A 152 12.56 13.60 -0.54
N ARG A 153 12.80 14.61 -1.39
CA ARG A 153 12.93 14.44 -2.85
C ARG A 153 14.10 13.55 -3.23
N ARG A 154 15.23 13.70 -2.53
CA ARG A 154 16.47 12.98 -2.81
C ARG A 154 16.37 11.49 -2.53
N PHE A 155 15.66 11.09 -1.47
CA PHE A 155 15.67 9.70 -0.99
C PHE A 155 14.34 8.96 -1.15
N PHE A 156 13.21 9.64 -1.21
CA PHE A 156 11.89 8.99 -1.19
C PHE A 156 11.10 9.24 -2.46
N SER A 157 10.53 10.44 -2.62
CA SER A 157 9.61 10.73 -3.73
C SER A 157 9.65 12.18 -4.19
N GLU A 158 9.45 12.38 -5.49
CA GLU A 158 9.25 13.70 -6.11
C GLU A 158 7.77 14.10 -6.18
N ASP A 159 6.87 13.18 -5.82
CA ASP A 159 5.43 13.41 -5.77
C ASP A 159 5.08 14.54 -4.79
N LEU A 160 4.28 15.50 -5.25
CA LEU A 160 3.96 16.70 -4.48
C LEU A 160 3.08 16.38 -3.27
N ASP A 161 2.16 15.43 -3.37
CA ASP A 161 1.28 15.05 -2.27
C ASP A 161 2.09 14.36 -1.17
N TYR A 162 2.98 13.43 -1.56
CA TYR A 162 3.94 12.82 -0.63
C TYR A 162 4.78 13.88 0.10
N ILE A 163 5.36 14.83 -0.63
CA ILE A 163 6.20 15.89 -0.04
C ILE A 163 5.40 16.79 0.88
N ASN A 164 4.21 17.22 0.45
CA ASN A 164 3.38 18.19 1.18
C ASN A 164 2.89 17.65 2.51
N THR A 165 2.56 16.36 2.58
CA THR A 165 2.18 15.71 3.84
C THR A 165 3.41 15.43 4.69
N THR A 166 4.43 14.75 4.13
CA THR A 166 5.59 14.26 4.90
C THR A 166 6.40 15.38 5.54
N LYS A 167 6.59 16.51 4.86
CA LYS A 167 7.39 17.64 5.36
C LYS A 167 6.87 18.22 6.69
N ASN A 168 5.61 17.98 7.03
CA ASN A 168 5.00 18.47 8.28
C ASN A 168 5.33 17.57 9.49
N PHE A 169 5.67 16.30 9.25
CA PHE A 169 5.92 15.30 10.31
C PHE A 169 7.39 14.94 10.49
N VAL A 170 8.25 15.33 9.54
CA VAL A 170 9.68 14.99 9.56
C VAL A 170 10.56 16.14 10.01
N THR A 171 11.71 15.80 10.57
CA THR A 171 12.84 16.68 10.87
C THR A 171 14.08 16.19 10.14
N VAL A 172 15.13 17.03 10.08
CA VAL A 172 16.41 16.63 9.45
C VAL A 172 17.05 15.43 10.18
N PHE A 173 16.88 15.34 11.51
CA PHE A 173 17.45 14.25 12.31
C PHE A 173 16.84 12.89 12.00
N ASP A 174 15.61 12.86 11.46
CA ASP A 174 14.94 11.61 11.09
C ASP A 174 15.63 10.89 9.93
N PHE A 175 16.45 11.59 9.14
CA PHE A 175 17.19 11.02 8.01
C PHE A 175 18.48 10.33 8.44
N ALA A 176 19.14 10.76 9.54
CA ALA A 176 20.42 10.17 9.94
C ALA A 176 20.34 8.65 10.20
N PRO A 177 19.32 8.12 10.92
CA PRO A 177 19.17 6.67 11.08
C PRO A 177 18.92 5.94 9.76
N VAL A 178 18.14 6.55 8.84
CA VAL A 178 17.85 5.96 7.53
C VAL A 178 19.12 5.85 6.68
N LEU A 179 19.89 6.94 6.59
CA LEU A 179 21.13 6.99 5.81
C LEU A 179 22.21 6.08 6.39
N SER A 180 22.28 5.95 7.72
CA SER A 180 23.21 5.02 8.38
C SER A 180 22.95 3.54 8.06
N ARG A 181 21.76 3.21 7.52
CA ARG A 181 21.34 1.88 7.09
C ARG A 181 21.05 1.80 5.59
N THR A 182 21.60 2.73 4.81
CA THR A 182 21.46 2.76 3.36
C THR A 182 22.75 2.29 2.70
N ILE A 183 22.62 1.33 1.78
CA ILE A 183 23.68 0.76 0.96
C ILE A 183 23.44 1.23 -0.46
N GLY A 184 24.47 1.70 -1.14
CA GLY A 184 24.36 2.13 -2.52
C GLY A 184 25.74 2.34 -3.13
N PRO A 185 25.81 2.54 -4.46
CA PRO A 185 27.08 2.85 -5.13
C PRO A 185 27.70 4.13 -4.57
N ALA A 186 29.03 4.22 -4.49
CA ALA A 186 29.71 5.37 -3.91
C ALA A 186 29.33 6.69 -4.57
N THR A 187 29.18 6.72 -5.89
CA THR A 187 28.74 7.89 -6.69
C THR A 187 27.24 7.91 -6.97
N GLY A 188 26.49 7.01 -6.34
CA GLY A 188 25.08 6.78 -6.59
C GLY A 188 24.16 7.91 -6.12
N ASN A 189 23.05 8.05 -6.83
CA ASN A 189 21.95 8.95 -6.49
C ASN A 189 20.55 8.33 -6.51
N GLY A 190 20.47 7.01 -6.36
CA GLY A 190 19.22 6.28 -6.23
C GLY A 190 18.39 6.66 -5.00
N LYS A 191 17.11 6.33 -5.08
CA LYS A 191 16.10 6.51 -4.01
C LYS A 191 15.87 5.18 -3.27
N LEU A 192 15.04 5.20 -2.24
CA LEU A 192 14.70 4.02 -1.40
C LEU A 192 13.41 3.31 -1.85
N GLY A 193 12.69 3.86 -2.82
CA GLY A 193 11.46 3.30 -3.39
C GLY A 193 10.21 3.45 -2.51
N GLY A 194 9.08 3.00 -3.05
CA GLY A 194 7.74 3.21 -2.48
C GLY A 194 7.54 2.52 -1.13
N LYS A 195 7.94 1.25 -0.96
CA LYS A 195 7.74 0.57 0.34
C LYS A 195 8.47 1.28 1.49
N ALA A 196 9.69 1.75 1.22
CA ALA A 196 10.46 2.52 2.19
C ALA A 196 9.82 3.89 2.44
N ALA A 197 9.37 4.59 1.40
CA ALA A 197 8.71 5.88 1.50
C ALA A 197 7.39 5.80 2.28
N GLY A 198 6.49 4.88 1.93
CA GLY A 198 5.24 4.62 2.63
C GLY A 198 5.45 4.29 4.11
N LEU A 199 6.41 3.40 4.43
CA LEU A 199 6.73 3.03 5.81
C LEU A 199 7.32 4.20 6.60
N PHE A 200 8.28 4.94 6.03
CA PHE A 200 8.90 6.11 6.67
C PHE A 200 7.86 7.20 6.96
N ARG A 201 7.02 7.55 5.98
CA ARG A 201 5.94 8.53 6.16
C ARG A 201 4.96 8.10 7.25
N ALA A 202 4.52 6.85 7.22
CA ALA A 202 3.59 6.31 8.21
C ALA A 202 4.19 6.30 9.63
N GLU A 203 5.44 5.88 9.77
CA GLU A 203 6.15 5.90 11.05
C GLU A 203 6.14 7.32 11.64
N LYS A 204 6.49 8.34 10.84
CA LYS A 204 6.63 9.71 11.33
C LYS A 204 5.30 10.35 11.69
N ILE A 205 4.24 10.08 10.93
CA ILE A 205 2.86 10.49 11.27
C ILE A 205 2.45 9.85 12.61
N LEU A 206 2.64 8.54 12.77
CA LEU A 206 2.23 7.82 13.98
C LEU A 206 3.06 8.21 15.21
N LEU A 207 4.37 8.45 15.05
CA LEU A 207 5.23 8.94 16.13
C LEU A 207 4.83 10.36 16.58
N ALA A 208 4.41 11.23 15.67
CA ALA A 208 3.89 12.54 16.03
C ALA A 208 2.61 12.42 16.87
N ALA A 209 1.69 11.54 16.47
CA ALA A 209 0.44 11.29 17.18
C ALA A 209 0.60 10.50 18.50
N LYS A 210 1.73 9.80 18.68
CA LYS A 210 2.02 8.97 19.86
C LYS A 210 1.94 9.73 21.20
N LYS A 211 2.19 11.05 21.19
CA LYS A 211 2.12 11.88 22.41
C LYS A 211 0.71 11.94 22.99
N ASP A 212 -0.29 11.95 22.13
CA ASP A 212 -1.69 12.19 22.49
C ASP A 212 -2.55 10.92 22.42
N ASN A 213 -1.96 9.79 21.98
CA ASN A 213 -2.69 8.54 21.79
C ASN A 213 -1.99 7.34 22.46
N ILE A 214 -2.56 6.89 23.59
CA ILE A 214 -2.07 5.76 24.39
C ILE A 214 -2.00 4.46 23.57
N ALA A 215 -2.88 4.27 22.59
CA ALA A 215 -2.94 3.07 21.77
C ALA A 215 -1.66 2.88 20.91
N LEU A 216 -0.93 3.97 20.63
CA LEU A 216 0.31 3.94 19.85
C LEU A 216 1.58 3.72 20.69
N ARG A 217 1.46 3.63 22.02
CA ARG A 217 2.62 3.60 22.93
C ARG A 217 3.63 2.49 22.59
N ASN A 218 3.11 1.33 22.18
CA ASN A 218 3.88 0.12 21.92
C ASN A 218 3.98 -0.24 20.42
N LEU A 219 3.70 0.72 19.53
CA LEU A 219 3.99 0.56 18.11
C LEU A 219 5.51 0.51 17.89
N SER A 220 5.97 -0.41 17.06
CA SER A 220 7.38 -0.55 16.68
C SER A 220 7.53 -0.73 15.18
N ILE A 221 8.68 -0.34 14.64
CA ILE A 221 9.11 -0.67 13.28
C ILE A 221 10.26 -1.66 13.41
N PRO A 222 10.25 -2.81 12.70
CA PRO A 222 11.38 -3.72 12.70
C PRO A 222 12.62 -3.08 12.10
N LYS A 223 13.78 -3.59 12.50
CA LYS A 223 15.07 -3.12 11.96
C LYS A 223 15.08 -3.30 10.45
N THR A 224 15.43 -2.23 9.73
CA THR A 224 15.36 -2.17 8.27
C THR A 224 16.61 -1.51 7.70
N TRP A 225 17.20 -2.15 6.69
CA TRP A 225 18.29 -1.68 5.84
C TRP A 225 17.80 -1.53 4.41
N TYR A 226 18.45 -0.68 3.64
CA TYR A 226 18.01 -0.34 2.29
C TYR A 226 19.16 -0.49 1.28
N VAL A 227 18.86 -0.96 0.08
CA VAL A 227 19.71 -0.81 -1.10
C VAL A 227 19.06 0.20 -2.03
N THR A 228 19.81 1.20 -2.48
CA THR A 228 19.29 2.28 -3.34
C THR A 228 18.88 1.79 -4.73
N SER A 229 17.96 2.51 -5.37
CA SER A 229 17.33 2.11 -6.64
C SER A 229 18.30 2.00 -7.82
N ASP A 230 19.38 2.77 -7.80
CA ASP A 230 20.48 2.73 -8.77
C ASP A 230 21.44 1.55 -8.55
N GLY A 231 21.31 0.81 -7.45
CA GLY A 231 22.07 -0.41 -7.20
C GLY A 231 21.88 -1.48 -8.27
N ILE A 232 20.70 -1.53 -8.91
CA ILE A 232 20.47 -2.43 -10.06
C ILE A 232 21.29 -1.99 -11.28
N MET A 233 21.46 -0.70 -11.51
CA MET A 233 22.23 -0.19 -12.66
C MET A 233 23.73 -0.43 -12.45
N ASP A 234 24.22 -0.21 -11.22
CA ASP A 234 25.59 -0.58 -10.83
C ASP A 234 25.83 -2.08 -11.06
N PHE A 235 24.89 -2.93 -10.63
CA PHE A 235 24.96 -4.37 -10.85
C PHE A 235 25.01 -4.74 -12.33
N LEU A 236 24.16 -4.14 -13.17
CA LEU A 236 24.16 -4.40 -14.60
C LEU A 236 25.48 -4.00 -15.26
N HIS A 237 25.98 -2.79 -14.96
CA HIS A 237 27.25 -2.30 -15.51
C HIS A 237 28.45 -3.13 -15.04
N PHE A 238 28.47 -3.52 -13.76
CA PHE A 238 29.56 -4.33 -13.20
C PHE A 238 29.67 -5.71 -13.86
N ASN A 239 28.55 -6.24 -14.36
CA ASN A 239 28.47 -7.56 -14.99
C ASN A 239 28.35 -7.51 -16.53
N ALA A 240 28.49 -6.34 -17.16
CA ALA A 240 28.35 -6.15 -18.60
C ALA A 240 26.99 -6.63 -19.16
N LEU A 241 25.90 -6.25 -18.47
CA LEU A 241 24.50 -6.60 -18.78
C LEU A 241 23.69 -5.36 -19.24
N GLU A 242 24.31 -4.40 -19.90
CA GLU A 242 23.70 -3.11 -20.31
C GLU A 242 22.52 -3.28 -21.28
N GLU A 243 22.38 -4.44 -21.91
CA GLU A 243 21.28 -4.77 -22.82
C GLU A 243 19.97 -5.14 -22.10
N MET A 244 20.01 -5.51 -20.81
CA MET A 244 18.84 -6.00 -20.06
C MET A 244 17.64 -5.04 -20.06
N PRO A 245 17.80 -3.71 -19.93
CA PRO A 245 16.68 -2.76 -19.99
C PRO A 245 15.88 -2.80 -21.30
N THR A 246 16.46 -3.32 -22.40
CA THR A 246 15.77 -3.42 -23.70
C THR A 246 14.73 -4.56 -23.75
N ILE A 247 14.81 -5.54 -22.84
CA ILE A 247 13.92 -6.71 -22.81
C ILE A 247 12.44 -6.32 -22.73
N LYS A 248 12.13 -5.20 -22.07
CA LYS A 248 10.77 -4.69 -21.91
C LYS A 248 10.05 -4.40 -23.24
N TYR A 249 10.79 -4.20 -24.34
CA TYR A 249 10.25 -3.95 -25.67
C TYR A 249 10.05 -5.21 -26.53
N ARG A 250 10.45 -6.38 -26.04
CA ARG A 250 10.27 -7.66 -26.76
C ARG A 250 8.84 -8.18 -26.65
N ASP A 251 8.54 -9.19 -27.46
CA ASP A 251 7.26 -9.88 -27.42
C ASP A 251 7.05 -10.56 -26.05
N PRO A 252 5.86 -10.47 -25.42
CA PRO A 252 5.62 -11.06 -24.10
C PRO A 252 5.80 -12.59 -24.06
N VAL A 253 5.61 -13.31 -25.17
CA VAL A 253 5.88 -14.75 -25.24
C VAL A 253 7.39 -15.02 -25.15
N GLU A 254 8.20 -14.24 -25.86
CA GLU A 254 9.67 -14.33 -25.82
C GLU A 254 10.19 -14.03 -24.41
N ILE A 255 9.71 -12.95 -23.78
CA ILE A 255 10.09 -12.59 -22.41
C ILE A 255 9.83 -13.76 -21.45
N ARG A 256 8.67 -14.42 -21.56
CA ARG A 256 8.31 -15.55 -20.71
C ARG A 256 9.21 -16.77 -20.93
N GLN A 257 9.67 -16.99 -22.16
CA GLN A 257 10.58 -18.08 -22.51
C GLN A 257 12.02 -17.82 -22.05
N GLU A 258 12.50 -16.58 -22.16
CA GLU A 258 13.86 -16.19 -21.76
C GLU A 258 14.02 -15.97 -20.25
N TYR A 259 12.94 -15.62 -19.54
CA TYR A 259 13.01 -15.25 -18.13
C TYR A 259 13.73 -16.27 -17.22
N PRO A 260 13.51 -17.60 -17.32
CA PRO A 260 14.27 -18.57 -16.52
C PRO A 260 15.79 -18.50 -16.75
N TYR A 261 16.22 -18.16 -17.96
CA TYR A 261 17.64 -17.97 -18.28
C TYR A 261 18.18 -16.65 -17.68
N ILE A 262 17.40 -15.57 -17.75
CA ILE A 262 17.73 -14.27 -17.12
C ILE A 262 17.91 -14.45 -15.60
N GLU A 263 17.02 -15.19 -14.94
CA GLU A 263 17.17 -15.48 -13.50
C GLU A 263 18.51 -16.18 -13.19
N GLN A 264 18.97 -17.08 -14.06
CA GLN A 264 20.27 -17.74 -13.87
C GLN A 264 21.44 -16.80 -14.17
N ILE A 265 21.34 -15.91 -15.16
CA ILE A 265 22.38 -14.89 -15.40
C ILE A 265 22.60 -14.06 -14.14
N PHE A 266 21.50 -13.56 -13.55
CA PHE A 266 21.57 -12.71 -12.35
C PHE A 266 22.15 -13.47 -11.16
N LYS A 267 21.74 -14.74 -10.94
CA LYS A 267 22.27 -15.59 -9.86
C LYS A 267 23.74 -16.01 -10.00
N ASN A 268 24.32 -15.84 -11.18
CA ASN A 268 25.74 -16.15 -11.45
C ASN A 268 26.57 -14.89 -11.71
N SER A 269 25.96 -13.72 -11.51
CA SER A 269 26.64 -12.42 -11.57
C SER A 269 27.27 -12.09 -10.22
N SER A 270 28.04 -11.01 -10.15
CA SER A 270 28.70 -10.57 -8.92
C SER A 270 28.21 -9.18 -8.51
N MET A 271 28.03 -8.99 -7.20
CA MET A 271 27.81 -7.66 -6.62
C MET A 271 29.12 -6.87 -6.58
N SER A 272 29.04 -5.54 -6.69
CA SER A 272 30.21 -4.68 -6.54
C SER A 272 30.77 -4.77 -5.10
N PRO A 273 32.10 -4.60 -4.90
CA PRO A 273 32.72 -4.73 -3.57
C PRO A 273 32.13 -3.80 -2.51
N GLU A 274 31.65 -2.61 -2.93
CA GLU A 274 31.01 -1.63 -2.06
C GLU A 274 29.68 -2.14 -1.51
N ILE A 275 28.83 -2.70 -2.37
CA ILE A 275 27.56 -3.32 -1.99
C ILE A 275 27.81 -4.51 -1.06
N ILE A 276 28.78 -5.37 -1.39
CA ILE A 276 29.17 -6.52 -0.55
C ILE A 276 29.59 -6.06 0.86
N ALA A 277 30.40 -5.00 0.97
CA ALA A 277 30.82 -4.46 2.25
C ALA A 277 29.61 -3.90 3.05
N GLY A 278 28.70 -3.18 2.39
CA GLY A 278 27.46 -2.70 3.00
C GLY A 278 26.56 -3.82 3.51
N LEU A 279 26.36 -4.88 2.72
CA LEU A 279 25.57 -6.04 3.11
C LEU A 279 26.21 -6.80 4.28
N SER A 280 27.54 -6.89 4.32
CA SER A 280 28.28 -7.48 5.43
C SER A 280 28.07 -6.72 6.74
N LEU A 281 28.03 -5.38 6.69
CA LEU A 281 27.71 -4.52 7.84
C LEU A 281 26.24 -4.70 8.28
N ALA A 282 25.32 -4.78 7.33
CA ALA A 282 23.91 -5.04 7.62
C ALA A 282 23.72 -6.36 8.38
N LEU A 283 24.42 -7.43 7.95
CA LEU A 283 24.38 -8.72 8.64
C LEU A 283 24.92 -8.67 10.07
N ASP A 284 25.95 -7.87 10.34
CA ASP A 284 26.44 -7.66 11.71
C ASP A 284 25.38 -6.99 12.59
N ASP A 285 24.64 -6.02 12.04
CA ASP A 285 23.53 -5.35 12.75
C ASP A 285 22.33 -6.31 12.95
N PHE A 286 22.02 -7.18 11.99
CA PHE A 286 20.91 -8.15 12.09
C PHE A 286 21.22 -9.39 12.95
N ALA A 287 22.50 -9.73 13.14
CA ALA A 287 22.96 -10.93 13.83
C ALA A 287 22.37 -12.24 13.23
N ASP A 288 21.66 -13.05 14.03
CA ASP A 288 21.08 -14.34 13.64
C ASP A 288 19.57 -14.27 13.32
N ARG A 289 19.01 -13.06 13.21
CA ARG A 289 17.58 -12.87 12.97
C ARG A 289 17.24 -13.14 11.51
N PRO A 290 16.20 -13.95 11.19
CA PRO A 290 15.74 -14.11 9.81
C PRO A 290 15.35 -12.78 9.18
N LEU A 291 15.54 -12.68 7.87
CA LEU A 291 15.36 -11.47 7.08
C LEU A 291 14.30 -11.69 6.00
N VAL A 292 13.70 -10.58 5.56
CA VAL A 292 12.89 -10.53 4.35
C VAL A 292 13.45 -9.46 3.43
N VAL A 293 13.75 -9.86 2.19
CA VAL A 293 14.27 -9.01 1.13
C VAL A 293 13.09 -8.64 0.23
N ARG A 294 12.69 -7.36 0.27
CA ARG A 294 11.53 -6.85 -0.46
C ARG A 294 11.98 -5.91 -1.57
N SER A 295 11.48 -6.15 -2.77
CA SER A 295 11.43 -5.15 -3.85
C SER A 295 10.72 -3.87 -3.38
N SER A 296 11.27 -2.70 -3.70
CA SER A 296 10.70 -1.38 -3.40
C SER A 296 10.77 -0.54 -4.68
N SER A 297 9.75 -0.66 -5.53
CA SER A 297 9.68 0.04 -6.82
C SER A 297 9.46 1.54 -6.61
N LEU A 298 9.98 2.38 -7.52
CA LEU A 298 9.69 3.82 -7.51
C LEU A 298 8.21 4.13 -7.83
N LEU A 299 7.51 3.20 -8.49
CA LEU A 299 6.10 3.37 -8.90
C LEU A 299 5.10 2.90 -7.84
N GLU A 300 5.55 2.16 -6.82
CA GLU A 300 4.68 1.44 -5.88
C GLU A 300 3.77 2.34 -5.01
N ASP A 301 4.17 3.60 -4.82
CA ASP A 301 3.47 4.60 -4.01
C ASP A 301 2.68 5.63 -4.84
N THR A 302 2.63 5.48 -6.16
CA THR A 302 1.91 6.42 -7.03
C THR A 302 0.42 6.13 -7.01
N LEU A 303 -0.41 7.15 -6.73
CA LEU A 303 -1.87 7.03 -6.75
C LEU A 303 -2.34 6.52 -8.13
N GLY A 304 -3.12 5.43 -8.15
CA GLY A 304 -3.69 4.85 -9.36
C GLY A 304 -2.90 3.69 -10.00
N SER A 305 -1.68 3.42 -9.54
CA SER A 305 -0.91 2.22 -9.91
C SER A 305 -0.66 1.33 -8.69
N SER A 306 -1.03 0.05 -8.79
CA SER A 306 -0.83 -0.94 -7.73
C SER A 306 0.09 -2.04 -8.21
N PHE A 307 1.37 -1.94 -7.84
CA PHE A 307 2.37 -2.99 -8.06
C PHE A 307 2.33 -4.10 -7.01
N ALA A 308 1.29 -4.10 -6.15
CA ALA A 308 1.05 -5.10 -5.12
C ALA A 308 1.09 -6.52 -5.69
N GLY A 309 2.00 -7.34 -5.17
CA GLY A 309 2.17 -8.75 -5.55
C GLY A 309 2.75 -8.98 -6.95
N LYS A 310 3.32 -7.97 -7.59
CA LYS A 310 3.97 -8.10 -8.92
C LYS A 310 5.45 -8.41 -8.82
N TYR A 311 6.11 -7.91 -7.80
CA TYR A 311 7.54 -8.14 -7.55
C TYR A 311 7.76 -9.10 -6.37
N LYS A 312 8.90 -9.80 -6.37
CA LYS A 312 9.22 -10.81 -5.36
C LYS A 312 9.53 -10.18 -4.00
N SER A 313 9.17 -10.89 -2.93
CA SER A 313 9.63 -10.68 -1.57
C SER A 313 10.09 -12.03 -1.02
N LEU A 314 11.37 -12.13 -0.64
CA LEU A 314 12.01 -13.41 -0.35
C LEU A 314 12.45 -13.48 1.11
N PHE A 315 12.14 -14.57 1.80
CA PHE A 315 12.58 -14.81 3.16
C PHE A 315 13.93 -15.51 3.19
N VAL A 316 14.84 -15.01 4.02
CA VAL A 316 16.17 -15.56 4.25
C VAL A 316 16.26 -15.97 5.71
N ALA A 317 16.52 -17.26 5.99
CA ALA A 317 16.60 -17.77 7.36
C ALA A 317 17.74 -17.15 8.18
N ASN A 318 18.75 -16.60 7.50
CA ASN A 318 19.92 -15.93 8.08
C ASN A 318 20.64 -16.80 9.14
N GLN A 319 20.90 -18.06 8.79
CA GLN A 319 21.58 -19.04 9.64
C GLN A 319 22.91 -19.49 9.03
N GLY A 320 23.83 -19.94 9.88
CA GLY A 320 25.14 -20.45 9.46
C GLY A 320 26.29 -19.47 9.66
N THR A 321 27.39 -19.67 8.94
CA THR A 321 28.55 -18.76 9.01
C THR A 321 28.22 -17.40 8.36
N LYS A 322 28.98 -16.35 8.69
CA LYS A 322 28.78 -15.02 8.08
C LYS A 322 28.85 -15.07 6.55
N ARG A 323 29.70 -15.93 5.98
CA ARG A 323 29.80 -16.14 4.53
C ARG A 323 28.53 -16.77 3.96
N GLU A 324 28.03 -17.85 4.56
CA GLU A 324 26.79 -18.50 4.12
C GLU A 324 25.56 -17.57 4.20
N LYS A 325 25.50 -16.72 5.24
CA LYS A 325 24.46 -15.70 5.38
C LYS A 325 24.53 -14.63 4.30
N LEU A 326 25.76 -14.19 3.98
CA LEU A 326 26.01 -13.21 2.94
C LEU A 326 25.66 -13.75 1.56
N GLU A 327 26.06 -14.97 1.23
CA GLU A 327 25.69 -15.67 -0.01
C GLU A 327 24.17 -15.75 -0.13
N ALA A 328 23.46 -16.24 0.90
CA ALA A 328 21.99 -16.34 0.87
C ALA A 328 21.27 -14.98 0.76
N LEU A 329 21.85 -13.91 1.30
CA LEU A 329 21.32 -12.55 1.17
C LEU A 329 21.52 -11.99 -0.24
N ILE A 330 22.71 -12.22 -0.83
CA ILE A 330 23.03 -11.82 -2.21
C ILE A 330 22.12 -12.57 -3.19
N ASP A 331 21.97 -13.88 -3.05
CA ASP A 331 21.07 -14.71 -3.88
C ASP A 331 19.65 -14.14 -3.91
N ALA A 332 19.13 -13.72 -2.74
CA ALA A 332 17.80 -13.14 -2.62
C ALA A 332 17.70 -11.76 -3.29
N ILE A 333 18.75 -10.93 -3.20
CA ILE A 333 18.82 -9.62 -3.85
C ILE A 333 18.87 -9.78 -5.38
N GLU A 334 19.69 -10.69 -5.89
CA GLU A 334 19.83 -10.98 -7.32
C GLU A 334 18.52 -11.48 -7.92
N GLU A 335 17.80 -12.35 -7.21
CA GLU A 335 16.49 -12.82 -7.64
C GLU A 335 15.43 -11.70 -7.63
N VAL A 336 15.52 -10.76 -6.68
CA VAL A 336 14.67 -9.55 -6.69
C VAL A 336 14.99 -8.65 -7.89
N TYR A 337 16.27 -8.42 -8.21
CA TYR A 337 16.66 -7.67 -9.41
C TYR A 337 16.23 -8.36 -10.70
N ALA A 338 16.40 -9.69 -10.81
CA ALA A 338 15.92 -10.45 -11.96
C ALA A 338 14.41 -10.27 -12.17
N SER A 339 13.62 -10.22 -11.09
CA SER A 339 12.17 -10.06 -11.16
C SER A 339 11.70 -8.78 -11.85
N VAL A 340 12.54 -7.73 -11.94
CA VAL A 340 12.25 -6.49 -12.69
C VAL A 340 12.04 -6.77 -14.18
N PHE A 341 12.74 -7.78 -14.71
CA PHE A 341 12.70 -8.22 -16.09
C PHE A 341 11.70 -9.37 -16.32
N GLY A 342 10.87 -9.67 -15.33
CA GLY A 342 9.85 -10.70 -15.42
C GLY A 342 8.68 -10.34 -16.35
N PRO A 343 7.98 -11.35 -16.88
CA PRO A 343 6.84 -11.13 -17.78
C PRO A 343 5.73 -10.34 -17.09
N ASP A 344 5.37 -10.68 -15.85
CA ASP A 344 4.21 -10.08 -15.19
C ASP A 344 4.41 -8.58 -14.86
N PRO A 345 5.57 -8.10 -14.34
CA PRO A 345 5.80 -6.67 -14.16
C PRO A 345 5.93 -5.88 -15.46
N ILE A 346 6.48 -6.48 -16.54
CA ILE A 346 6.58 -5.82 -17.85
C ILE A 346 5.19 -5.67 -18.47
N GLU A 347 4.39 -6.74 -18.48
CA GLU A 347 3.03 -6.73 -19.03
C GLU A 347 2.14 -5.75 -18.26
N TYR A 348 2.22 -5.73 -16.93
CA TYR A 348 1.51 -4.75 -16.10
C TYR A 348 1.85 -3.30 -16.48
N ARG A 349 3.14 -2.98 -16.65
CA ARG A 349 3.57 -1.64 -17.08
C ARG A 349 3.10 -1.31 -18.50
N ARG A 350 3.12 -2.29 -19.40
CA ARG A 350 2.66 -2.13 -20.78
C ARG A 350 1.17 -1.79 -20.83
N GLU A 351 0.32 -2.53 -20.11
CA GLU A 351 -1.12 -2.27 -20.00
C GLU A 351 -1.45 -0.87 -19.44
N ARG A 352 -0.55 -0.30 -18.63
CA ARG A 352 -0.73 0.99 -17.96
C ARG A 352 -0.01 2.15 -18.65
N GLY A 353 0.65 1.93 -19.79
CA GLY A 353 1.43 2.96 -20.46
C GLY A 353 2.68 3.41 -19.69
N LEU A 354 3.19 2.57 -18.78
CA LEU A 354 4.34 2.83 -17.91
C LEU A 354 5.62 2.13 -18.40
N LEU A 355 5.64 1.62 -19.64
CA LEU A 355 6.76 0.84 -20.16
C LEU A 355 8.04 1.69 -20.30
N ASP A 356 7.90 2.94 -20.72
CA ASP A 356 9.01 3.89 -20.92
C ASP A 356 9.49 4.54 -19.62
N PHE A 357 8.77 4.35 -18.52
CA PHE A 357 9.27 4.74 -17.21
C PHE A 357 10.55 3.95 -16.90
N ASN A 358 11.58 4.67 -16.46
CA ASN A 358 12.84 4.05 -16.05
C ASN A 358 12.62 3.40 -14.68
N GLU A 359 12.22 2.13 -14.70
CA GLU A 359 11.98 1.35 -13.50
C GLU A 359 13.30 0.99 -12.83
N GLU A 360 13.69 1.77 -11.84
CA GLU A 360 14.74 1.44 -10.90
C GLU A 360 14.16 0.72 -9.69
N MET A 361 14.90 -0.25 -9.15
CA MET A 361 14.42 -1.11 -8.06
C MET A 361 15.28 -0.92 -6.83
N ALA A 362 14.73 -0.24 -5.81
CA ALA A 362 15.33 -0.26 -4.49
C ALA A 362 14.98 -1.56 -3.77
N ILE A 363 15.77 -1.91 -2.75
CA ILE A 363 15.52 -3.11 -1.94
C ILE A 363 15.40 -2.73 -0.47
N VAL A 364 14.38 -3.26 0.19
CA VAL A 364 14.16 -3.16 1.63
C VAL A 364 14.51 -4.50 2.27
N ILE A 365 15.59 -4.53 3.03
CA ILE A 365 16.04 -5.69 3.82
C ILE A 365 15.55 -5.48 5.24
N GLN A 366 14.59 -6.26 5.70
CA GLN A 366 13.94 -6.07 7.00
C GLN A 366 14.06 -7.32 7.86
N GLU A 367 14.26 -7.12 9.17
CA GLU A 367 14.16 -8.20 10.15
C GLU A 367 12.74 -8.78 10.16
N VAL A 368 12.64 -10.11 10.10
CA VAL A 368 11.36 -10.80 10.27
C VAL A 368 10.94 -10.74 11.72
N VAL A 369 9.77 -10.16 11.99
CA VAL A 369 9.17 -10.14 13.32
C VAL A 369 8.77 -11.56 13.70
N GLY A 370 9.23 -12.03 14.85
CA GLY A 370 8.85 -13.34 15.36
C GLY A 370 9.75 -13.89 16.46
N ARG A 371 9.46 -15.13 16.84
CA ARG A 371 10.22 -15.91 17.81
C ARG A 371 10.55 -17.28 17.23
N ARG A 372 11.64 -17.85 17.73
CA ARG A 372 11.98 -19.25 17.47
C ARG A 372 11.08 -20.15 18.31
N ILE A 373 10.47 -21.15 17.67
CA ILE A 373 9.57 -22.14 18.25
C ILE A 373 10.01 -23.49 17.70
N GLY A 374 10.66 -24.31 18.53
CA GLY A 374 11.38 -25.49 18.07
C GLY A 374 12.42 -25.18 16.97
N LYS A 375 12.20 -25.73 15.76
CA LYS A 375 13.03 -25.50 14.56
C LYS A 375 12.53 -24.38 13.65
N TYR A 376 11.37 -23.79 13.95
CA TYR A 376 10.72 -22.78 13.13
C TYR A 376 10.91 -21.37 13.71
N PHE A 377 10.75 -20.35 12.87
CA PHE A 377 10.71 -18.95 13.25
C PHE A 377 9.53 -18.26 12.56
N PHE A 378 8.66 -17.62 13.34
CA PHE A 378 7.48 -16.90 12.85
C PHE A 378 6.90 -15.98 13.94
N PRO A 379 6.09 -14.96 13.59
CA PRO A 379 5.33 -14.17 14.55
C PRO A 379 4.14 -14.94 15.09
N ALA A 380 3.70 -14.61 16.30
CA ALA A 380 2.48 -15.19 16.88
C ALA A 380 1.29 -14.99 15.94
N TYR A 381 1.16 -13.79 15.39
CA TYR A 381 0.20 -13.50 14.33
C TYR A 381 0.67 -12.33 13.48
N ALA A 382 0.14 -12.27 12.27
CA ALA A 382 0.37 -11.18 11.33
C ALA A 382 -0.91 -10.93 10.53
N GLY A 383 -0.93 -9.82 9.78
CA GLY A 383 -2.09 -9.51 8.98
C GLY A 383 -1.94 -8.28 8.13
N VAL A 384 -3.00 -8.03 7.35
CA VAL A 384 -3.19 -6.83 6.56
C VAL A 384 -4.43 -6.13 7.08
N ALA A 385 -4.37 -4.81 7.24
CA ALA A 385 -5.51 -3.99 7.62
C ALA A 385 -5.74 -2.89 6.59
N PHE A 386 -7.01 -2.67 6.25
CA PHE A 386 -7.47 -1.68 5.29
C PHE A 386 -8.38 -0.70 6.03
N SER A 387 -8.16 0.59 5.81
CA SER A 387 -8.99 1.65 6.41
C SER A 387 -10.36 1.79 5.74
N SER A 388 -10.49 1.41 4.47
CA SER A 388 -11.79 1.32 3.79
C SER A 388 -12.20 -0.15 3.56
N ASN A 389 -13.43 -0.48 3.93
CA ASN A 389 -14.04 -1.78 3.70
C ASN A 389 -14.98 -1.76 2.49
N GLU A 390 -14.49 -2.25 1.34
CA GLU A 390 -15.34 -2.51 0.16
C GLU A 390 -16.19 -3.78 0.29
N PHE A 391 -15.92 -4.61 1.30
CA PHE A 391 -16.58 -5.89 1.54
C PHE A 391 -17.37 -5.81 2.85
N ARG A 392 -18.33 -4.90 2.90
CA ARG A 392 -19.28 -4.81 4.02
C ARG A 392 -20.10 -6.11 4.00
N TRP A 393 -20.20 -6.83 5.12
CA TRP A 393 -21.04 -8.04 5.23
C TRP A 393 -22.27 -7.83 6.14
N SER A 394 -22.46 -6.61 6.62
CA SER A 394 -23.59 -6.21 7.46
C SER A 394 -23.94 -4.76 7.14
N PRO A 395 -25.23 -4.37 7.14
CA PRO A 395 -25.62 -2.97 6.94
C PRO A 395 -25.09 -2.03 8.02
N ARG A 396 -24.68 -2.60 9.16
CA ARG A 396 -24.11 -1.85 10.29
C ARG A 396 -22.64 -1.52 10.11
N ILE A 397 -21.96 -2.14 9.14
CA ILE A 397 -20.56 -1.88 8.82
C ILE A 397 -20.53 -0.77 7.78
N LYS A 398 -19.84 0.32 8.10
CA LYS A 398 -19.56 1.40 7.16
C LYS A 398 -18.24 1.16 6.44
N ARG A 399 -17.96 1.93 5.39
CA ARG A 399 -16.69 1.81 4.64
C ARG A 399 -15.51 2.18 5.54
N GLU A 400 -15.63 3.29 6.25
CA GLU A 400 -14.65 3.81 7.19
C GLU A 400 -14.45 2.93 8.44
N ASP A 401 -15.25 1.87 8.63
CA ASP A 401 -15.04 0.91 9.71
C ASP A 401 -13.87 -0.06 9.41
N GLY A 402 -13.35 -0.07 8.17
CA GLY A 402 -12.19 -0.86 7.76
C GLY A 402 -12.38 -2.37 7.75
N ILE A 403 -11.36 -3.09 7.30
CA ILE A 403 -11.31 -4.56 7.30
C ILE A 403 -9.89 -5.05 7.59
N ILE A 404 -9.78 -6.11 8.38
CA ILE A 404 -8.52 -6.77 8.75
C ILE A 404 -8.58 -8.22 8.28
N ARG A 405 -7.49 -8.68 7.69
CA ARG A 405 -7.20 -10.09 7.41
C ARG A 405 -6.13 -10.56 8.36
N LEU A 406 -6.49 -11.45 9.29
CA LEU A 406 -5.63 -11.89 10.37
C LEU A 406 -5.25 -13.37 10.21
N VAL A 407 -3.96 -13.68 10.35
CA VAL A 407 -3.41 -15.03 10.20
C VAL A 407 -2.42 -15.36 11.32
N ALA A 408 -2.32 -16.63 11.66
CA ALA A 408 -1.28 -17.16 12.54
C ALA A 408 0.01 -17.37 11.74
N GLY A 409 1.16 -17.07 12.31
CA GLY A 409 2.45 -17.13 11.60
C GLY A 409 2.68 -15.96 10.64
N LEU A 410 3.49 -16.19 9.60
CA LEU A 410 3.89 -15.14 8.67
C LEU A 410 2.68 -14.55 7.92
N GLY A 411 2.74 -13.23 7.64
CA GLY A 411 1.66 -12.48 7.01
C GLY A 411 1.41 -12.78 5.53
N THR A 412 2.22 -13.65 4.91
CA THR A 412 2.07 -14.09 3.51
C THR A 412 0.66 -14.56 3.21
N ARG A 413 0.06 -15.35 4.11
CA ARG A 413 -1.32 -15.85 3.95
C ARG A 413 -2.42 -14.79 4.07
N ALA A 414 -2.12 -13.62 4.64
CA ALA A 414 -3.07 -12.51 4.67
C ALA A 414 -3.01 -11.67 3.39
N VAL A 415 -1.86 -11.67 2.71
CA VAL A 415 -1.58 -10.95 1.46
C VAL A 415 -1.92 -11.81 0.24
N ASP A 416 -1.37 -13.02 0.20
CA ASP A 416 -1.47 -13.99 -0.87
C ASP A 416 -2.73 -14.83 -0.74
N ARG A 417 -3.27 -15.24 -1.90
CA ARG A 417 -4.48 -16.05 -1.97
C ARG A 417 -4.11 -17.51 -1.89
N MET A 418 -4.73 -18.25 -0.98
CA MET A 418 -4.48 -19.67 -0.79
C MET A 418 -5.81 -20.41 -0.82
N GLY A 419 -6.02 -21.25 -1.84
CA GLY A 419 -7.34 -21.75 -2.23
C GLY A 419 -8.21 -22.34 -1.11
N ASP A 420 -7.67 -23.21 -0.25
CA ASP A 420 -8.45 -23.95 0.76
C ASP A 420 -8.17 -23.50 2.21
N ASP A 421 -7.70 -22.26 2.42
CA ASP A 421 -7.20 -21.84 3.73
C ASP A 421 -7.45 -20.35 4.02
N TYR A 422 -8.24 -20.07 5.06
CA TYR A 422 -8.94 -18.80 5.21
C TYR A 422 -8.35 -17.91 6.32
N PRO A 423 -8.03 -16.63 6.03
CA PRO A 423 -7.69 -15.66 7.07
C PRO A 423 -8.94 -15.30 7.89
N THR A 424 -8.75 -14.96 9.17
CA THR A 424 -9.85 -14.43 9.99
C THR A 424 -10.15 -12.99 9.57
N LEU A 425 -11.34 -12.75 9.02
CA LEU A 425 -11.81 -11.42 8.65
C LEU A 425 -12.41 -10.70 9.86
N VAL A 426 -11.99 -9.45 10.09
CA VAL A 426 -12.48 -8.63 11.20
C VAL A 426 -12.74 -7.21 10.73
N CYS A 427 -13.86 -6.62 11.13
CA CYS A 427 -14.13 -5.20 10.94
C CYS A 427 -13.73 -4.42 12.21
N PRO A 428 -12.65 -3.62 12.22
CA PRO A 428 -12.19 -2.94 13.43
C PRO A 428 -13.18 -1.91 13.98
N GLY A 429 -14.02 -1.29 13.15
CA GLY A 429 -15.10 -0.40 13.61
C GLY A 429 -16.28 -1.15 14.23
N GLN A 430 -16.51 -2.42 13.85
CA GLN A 430 -17.60 -3.26 14.36
C GLN A 430 -17.10 -4.70 14.65
N PRO A 431 -16.17 -4.91 15.61
CA PRO A 431 -15.50 -6.20 15.81
C PRO A 431 -16.44 -7.32 16.27
N GLY A 432 -17.61 -6.97 16.80
CA GLY A 432 -18.65 -7.94 17.20
C GLY A 432 -19.42 -8.55 16.02
N LEU A 433 -19.34 -7.96 14.83
CA LEU A 433 -20.03 -8.45 13.63
C LEU A 433 -19.12 -9.41 12.86
N LYS A 434 -19.18 -10.70 13.22
CA LYS A 434 -18.41 -11.75 12.57
C LYS A 434 -19.02 -12.15 11.22
N VAL A 435 -18.17 -12.58 10.29
CA VAL A 435 -18.62 -13.19 9.03
C VAL A 435 -19.21 -14.57 9.31
N ASN A 436 -18.45 -15.43 10.00
CA ASN A 436 -18.89 -16.78 10.34
C ASN A 436 -19.47 -16.77 11.77
N VAL A 437 -20.73 -17.19 11.92
CA VAL A 437 -21.45 -17.14 13.21
C VAL A 437 -21.54 -18.52 13.86
N SER A 438 -21.77 -19.57 13.08
CA SER A 438 -21.90 -20.92 13.63
C SER A 438 -20.53 -21.54 13.97
N PRO A 439 -20.41 -22.31 15.07
CA PRO A 439 -19.16 -23.00 15.42
C PRO A 439 -18.62 -23.92 14.32
N GLU A 440 -19.51 -24.60 13.60
CA GLU A 440 -19.17 -25.48 12.47
C GLU A 440 -18.55 -24.68 11.32
N GLU A 441 -19.16 -23.57 10.90
CA GLU A 441 -18.59 -22.69 9.87
C GLU A 441 -17.22 -22.15 10.31
N VAL A 442 -17.09 -21.71 11.57
CA VAL A 442 -15.81 -21.20 12.09
C VAL A 442 -14.73 -22.30 12.07
N MET A 443 -15.06 -23.55 12.40
CA MET A 443 -14.12 -24.67 12.33
C MET A 443 -13.73 -25.00 10.89
N TRP A 444 -14.67 -25.02 9.95
CA TRP A 444 -14.35 -25.30 8.54
C TRP A 444 -13.56 -24.19 7.88
N TYR A 445 -13.94 -22.94 8.14
CA TYR A 445 -13.40 -21.73 7.52
C TYR A 445 -12.42 -21.03 8.46
N SER A 446 -11.51 -21.83 9.02
CA SER A 446 -10.37 -21.36 9.79
C SER A 446 -9.10 -21.60 9.02
N GLN A 447 -8.04 -20.92 9.45
CA GLN A 447 -6.71 -21.23 8.98
C GLN A 447 -6.33 -22.68 9.32
N LYS A 448 -5.80 -23.43 8.36
CA LYS A 448 -5.36 -24.84 8.48
C LYS A 448 -3.86 -25.01 8.37
N ASN A 449 -3.19 -24.15 7.61
CA ASN A 449 -1.74 -24.15 7.46
C ASN A 449 -1.14 -22.84 7.94
N ILE A 450 0.12 -22.91 8.34
CA ILE A 450 0.89 -21.77 8.83
C ILE A 450 2.19 -21.67 8.04
N ASP A 451 2.50 -20.46 7.62
CA ASP A 451 3.74 -20.15 6.92
C ASP A 451 4.82 -19.80 7.95
N VAL A 452 5.96 -20.45 7.82
CA VAL A 452 7.07 -20.40 8.78
C VAL A 452 8.42 -20.35 8.07
N ILE A 453 9.45 -19.87 8.78
CA ILE A 453 10.84 -20.04 8.36
C ILE A 453 11.42 -21.22 9.13
N ASN A 454 11.74 -22.32 8.45
CA ASN A 454 12.42 -23.44 9.05
C ASN A 454 13.92 -23.15 9.11
N LEU A 455 14.45 -22.99 10.33
CA LEU A 455 15.85 -22.61 10.57
C LEU A 455 16.82 -23.77 10.30
N THR A 456 16.34 -25.02 10.30
CA THR A 456 17.16 -26.20 10.01
C THR A 456 17.33 -26.39 8.50
N THR A 457 16.24 -26.36 7.73
CA THR A 457 16.28 -26.46 6.26
C THR A 457 16.67 -25.13 5.61
N ARG A 458 16.66 -24.04 6.38
CA ARG A 458 16.92 -22.65 5.98
C ARG A 458 15.96 -22.14 4.90
N ARG A 459 14.70 -22.57 4.95
CA ARG A 459 13.69 -22.28 3.91
C ARG A 459 12.39 -21.76 4.50
N PHE A 460 11.66 -21.02 3.68
CA PHE A 460 10.24 -20.77 3.89
C PHE A 460 9.46 -22.08 3.64
N GLU A 461 8.59 -22.44 4.57
CA GLU A 461 7.78 -23.66 4.50
C GLU A 461 6.35 -23.36 4.94
N THR A 462 5.39 -24.00 4.28
CA THR A 462 3.99 -24.05 4.72
C THR A 462 3.76 -25.39 5.42
N VAL A 463 3.36 -25.34 6.68
CA VAL A 463 3.13 -26.55 7.49
C VAL A 463 1.70 -26.57 8.03
N ASN A 464 1.16 -27.76 8.28
CA ASN A 464 -0.15 -27.89 8.90
C ASN A 464 -0.11 -27.38 10.35
N PHE A 465 -1.05 -26.51 10.72
CA PHE A 465 -1.05 -25.82 12.01
C PHE A 465 -1.23 -26.79 13.19
N GLU A 466 -2.10 -27.78 13.06
CA GLU A 466 -2.33 -28.80 14.10
C GLU A 466 -1.08 -29.65 14.34
N LYS A 467 -0.41 -30.09 13.28
CA LYS A 467 0.87 -30.82 13.40
C LYS A 467 1.96 -29.98 14.07
N LEU A 468 2.02 -28.68 13.75
CA LEU A 468 2.97 -27.77 14.39
C LEU A 468 2.69 -27.64 15.90
N LEU A 469 1.42 -27.54 16.29
CA LEU A 469 1.02 -27.48 17.69
C LEU A 469 1.35 -28.78 18.45
N GLN A 470 1.19 -29.94 17.81
CA GLN A 470 1.62 -31.23 18.37
C GLN A 470 3.15 -31.30 18.55
N GLU A 471 3.93 -30.76 17.62
CA GLU A 471 5.40 -30.77 17.68
C GLU A 471 5.96 -29.79 18.73
N CYS A 472 5.43 -28.57 18.80
CA CYS A 472 6.03 -27.47 19.59
C CYS A 472 5.04 -26.44 20.15
N GLY A 473 3.76 -26.79 20.30
CA GLY A 473 2.70 -25.86 20.71
C GLY A 473 2.86 -25.24 22.10
N GLN A 474 3.62 -25.87 23.01
CA GLN A 474 3.91 -25.30 24.34
C GLN A 474 4.78 -24.03 24.27
N GLU A 475 5.62 -23.92 23.24
CA GLU A 475 6.48 -22.76 23.00
C GLU A 475 5.75 -21.66 22.22
N TYR A 476 4.54 -21.94 21.71
CA TYR A 476 3.82 -21.01 20.86
C TYR A 476 3.40 -19.75 21.65
N PRO A 477 3.86 -18.55 21.25
CA PRO A 477 3.62 -17.34 21.99
C PRO A 477 2.16 -16.87 21.90
N ALA A 478 1.58 -16.50 23.04
CA ALA A 478 0.20 -16.01 23.14
C ALA A 478 -0.85 -16.93 22.50
N LEU A 479 -0.60 -18.24 22.43
CA LEU A 479 -1.50 -19.21 21.79
C LEU A 479 -2.96 -19.13 22.25
N PRO A 480 -3.28 -18.93 23.56
CA PRO A 480 -4.67 -18.76 24.01
C PRO A 480 -5.41 -17.55 23.44
N GLN A 481 -4.69 -16.60 22.84
CA GLN A 481 -5.25 -15.42 22.18
C GLN A 481 -5.60 -15.69 20.72
N ILE A 482 -5.00 -16.71 20.13
CA ILE A 482 -5.04 -17.03 18.69
C ILE A 482 -6.06 -18.14 18.41
N ILE A 483 -6.14 -19.14 19.29
CA ILE A 483 -7.00 -20.30 19.06
C ILE A 483 -8.24 -20.34 19.97
N SER A 484 -9.24 -21.07 19.50
CA SER A 484 -10.30 -21.67 20.31
C SER A 484 -10.23 -23.20 20.17
N ILE A 485 -10.86 -23.94 21.07
CA ILE A 485 -10.98 -25.39 21.01
C ILE A 485 -12.37 -25.75 20.53
N TYR A 486 -12.47 -26.54 19.46
CA TYR A 486 -13.73 -27.07 18.96
C TYR A 486 -13.99 -28.46 19.55
N GLN A 487 -15.09 -28.58 20.29
CA GLN A 487 -15.51 -29.80 20.96
C GLN A 487 -17.05 -29.87 20.98
N ASP A 488 -17.61 -31.03 20.63
CA ASP A 488 -19.06 -31.31 20.72
C ASP A 488 -19.96 -30.25 20.08
N GLY A 489 -19.57 -29.71 18.91
CA GLY A 489 -20.34 -28.70 18.19
C GLY A 489 -20.21 -27.27 18.73
N GLN A 490 -19.32 -27.04 19.70
CA GLN A 490 -19.13 -25.76 20.36
C GLN A 490 -17.66 -25.32 20.31
N LEU A 491 -17.46 -24.00 20.39
CA LEU A 491 -16.13 -23.39 20.48
C LEU A 491 -15.90 -22.83 21.88
N PHE A 492 -14.81 -23.26 22.49
CA PHE A 492 -14.41 -22.81 23.82
C PHE A 492 -13.09 -22.06 23.77
N SER A 493 -12.99 -21.04 24.60
CA SER A 493 -11.71 -20.40 24.85
C SER A 493 -10.83 -21.31 25.70
N PRO A 494 -9.56 -21.57 25.31
CA PRO A 494 -8.66 -22.39 26.12
C PRO A 494 -8.44 -21.76 27.51
N VAL A 495 -8.40 -22.59 28.55
CA VAL A 495 -8.19 -22.18 29.94
C VAL A 495 -6.75 -22.54 30.35
N GLY A 496 -5.94 -21.55 30.70
CA GLY A 496 -4.51 -21.75 30.98
C GLY A 496 -3.63 -21.83 29.71
N THR A 497 -2.40 -22.30 29.88
CA THR A 497 -1.40 -22.42 28.80
C THR A 497 -1.28 -23.83 28.23
N MET A 498 -1.79 -24.85 28.92
CA MET A 498 -1.79 -26.22 28.41
C MET A 498 -3.05 -26.48 27.59
N ILE A 499 -2.86 -26.86 26.33
CA ILE A 499 -3.93 -27.38 25.48
C ILE A 499 -3.94 -28.88 25.65
N ASP A 500 -5.08 -29.39 26.10
CA ASP A 500 -5.36 -30.81 26.12
C ASP A 500 -5.86 -31.22 24.73
N TYR A 501 -4.94 -31.72 23.89
CA TYR A 501 -5.25 -32.13 22.51
C TYR A 501 -6.22 -33.32 22.45
N ASP A 502 -6.38 -34.07 23.55
CA ASP A 502 -7.34 -35.16 23.65
C ASP A 502 -8.79 -34.65 23.86
N LYS A 503 -8.96 -33.36 24.19
CA LYS A 503 -10.27 -32.73 24.47
C LYS A 503 -10.88 -31.93 23.31
N GLY A 504 -10.24 -31.84 22.16
CA GLY A 504 -10.84 -31.17 20.99
C GLY A 504 -9.83 -30.57 20.02
N ALA A 505 -10.31 -30.19 18.83
CA ALA A 505 -9.45 -29.70 17.76
C ALA A 505 -9.14 -28.21 17.94
N PRO A 506 -7.87 -27.77 17.86
CA PRO A 506 -7.51 -26.36 17.91
C PRO A 506 -7.92 -25.65 16.60
N VAL A 507 -8.57 -24.49 16.75
CA VAL A 507 -9.10 -23.69 15.64
C VAL A 507 -8.57 -22.26 15.74
N VAL A 508 -7.93 -21.76 14.68
CA VAL A 508 -7.48 -20.36 14.61
C VAL A 508 -8.71 -19.45 14.50
N THR A 509 -8.93 -18.61 15.52
CA THR A 509 -10.15 -17.76 15.62
C THR A 509 -9.89 -16.36 16.15
N PHE A 510 -8.77 -16.16 16.85
CA PHE A 510 -8.40 -14.92 17.53
C PHE A 510 -9.42 -14.39 18.55
N SER A 511 -10.37 -15.21 19.00
CA SER A 511 -11.54 -14.74 19.73
C SER A 511 -11.18 -13.87 20.95
N LYS A 512 -10.23 -14.29 21.80
CA LYS A 512 -9.80 -13.49 22.95
C LYS A 512 -9.04 -12.23 22.58
N LEU A 513 -8.19 -12.29 21.54
CA LEU A 513 -7.46 -11.12 21.06
C LEU A 513 -8.41 -10.01 20.59
N LEU A 514 -9.51 -10.41 19.92
CA LEU A 514 -10.49 -9.48 19.36
C LEU A 514 -11.47 -8.92 20.40
N THR A 515 -11.81 -9.68 21.44
CA THR A 515 -12.79 -9.24 22.47
C THR A 515 -12.16 -8.60 23.69
N HIS A 516 -10.95 -9.00 24.08
CA HIS A 516 -10.31 -8.58 25.33
C HIS A 516 -8.87 -8.07 25.14
N GLY A 517 -8.30 -8.18 23.94
CA GLY A 517 -6.95 -7.73 23.65
C GLY A 517 -6.88 -6.23 23.32
N PRO A 518 -5.67 -5.63 23.39
CA PRO A 518 -5.44 -4.24 23.00
C PRO A 518 -5.44 -4.02 21.48
N PHE A 519 -5.52 -5.10 20.70
CA PHE A 519 -5.30 -5.10 19.26
C PHE A 519 -6.30 -4.22 18.49
N ILE A 520 -7.60 -4.40 18.72
CA ILE A 520 -8.64 -3.66 17.98
C ILE A 520 -8.54 -2.14 18.20
N PRO A 521 -8.47 -1.62 19.45
CA PRO A 521 -8.25 -0.20 19.68
C PRO A 521 -6.98 0.33 19.03
N GLN A 522 -5.89 -0.44 19.07
CA GLN A 522 -4.60 -0.05 18.51
C GLN A 522 -4.61 0.03 16.99
N ILE A 523 -5.06 -1.02 16.31
CA ILE A 523 -5.08 -1.06 14.83
C ILE A 523 -6.07 -0.03 14.28
N LYS A 524 -7.22 0.18 14.94
CA LYS A 524 -8.18 1.22 14.55
C LYS A 524 -7.56 2.61 14.67
N ALA A 525 -6.89 2.92 15.77
CA ALA A 525 -6.21 4.20 15.93
C ALA A 525 -5.15 4.44 14.83
N ILE A 526 -4.39 3.41 14.47
CA ILE A 526 -3.39 3.50 13.39
C ILE A 526 -4.07 3.83 12.04
N LEU A 527 -5.11 3.07 11.67
CA LEU A 527 -5.85 3.27 10.42
C LEU A 527 -6.49 4.65 10.34
N ASP A 528 -7.18 5.07 11.40
CA ASP A 528 -7.89 6.36 11.46
C ASP A 528 -6.91 7.54 11.34
N ILE A 529 -5.77 7.48 12.05
CA ILE A 529 -4.75 8.54 12.01
C ILE A 529 -4.11 8.60 10.61
N LEU A 530 -3.68 7.46 10.07
CA LEU A 530 -3.03 7.44 8.77
C LEU A 530 -3.97 7.91 7.66
N SER A 531 -5.21 7.39 7.62
CA SER A 531 -6.21 7.78 6.62
C SER A 531 -6.51 9.28 6.71
N LYS A 532 -6.66 9.82 7.91
CA LYS A 532 -6.92 11.25 8.14
C LYS A 532 -5.77 12.15 7.68
N GLU A 533 -4.53 11.86 8.10
CA GLU A 533 -3.38 12.73 7.81
C GLU A 533 -2.91 12.60 6.36
N LEU A 534 -3.17 11.46 5.70
CA LEU A 534 -2.88 11.25 4.30
C LEU A 534 -4.00 11.77 3.38
N GLY A 535 -5.25 11.81 3.85
CA GLY A 535 -6.39 12.29 3.07
C GLY A 535 -6.98 11.26 2.10
N TRP A 536 -6.56 10.00 2.21
CA TRP A 536 -7.08 8.87 1.43
C TRP A 536 -7.00 7.57 2.23
N PRO A 537 -7.80 6.55 1.87
CA PRO A 537 -7.71 5.24 2.49
C PRO A 537 -6.31 4.62 2.34
N VAL A 538 -5.83 4.02 3.43
CA VAL A 538 -4.58 3.27 3.50
C VAL A 538 -4.82 1.79 3.73
N ASP A 539 -3.85 0.99 3.32
CA ASP A 539 -3.65 -0.37 3.79
C ASP A 539 -2.25 -0.57 4.39
N ILE A 540 -2.21 -1.37 5.45
CA ILE A 540 -1.02 -1.60 6.26
C ILE A 540 -0.78 -3.10 6.47
N GLU A 541 0.49 -3.48 6.51
CA GLU A 541 0.92 -4.81 6.96
C GLU A 541 1.46 -4.72 8.38
N PHE A 542 1.10 -5.69 9.22
CA PHE A 542 1.53 -5.72 10.62
C PHE A 542 1.86 -7.14 11.10
N ALA A 543 2.64 -7.22 12.19
CA ALA A 543 2.91 -8.47 12.89
C ALA A 543 3.03 -8.28 14.40
N CYS A 544 2.89 -9.38 15.15
CA CYS A 544 3.09 -9.45 16.59
C CYS A 544 3.96 -10.66 16.93
N ASP A 545 5.04 -10.46 17.68
CA ASP A 545 5.97 -11.52 18.05
C ASP A 545 5.48 -12.43 19.18
N GLY A 546 4.37 -12.08 19.84
CA GLY A 546 3.87 -12.77 21.03
C GLY A 546 3.51 -11.86 22.19
N ASP A 547 4.14 -10.69 22.28
CA ASP A 547 3.66 -9.65 23.19
C ASP A 547 2.43 -8.96 22.58
N ILE A 548 1.24 -9.33 23.04
CA ILE A 548 -0.03 -8.80 22.52
C ILE A 548 -0.16 -7.29 22.64
N HIS A 549 0.67 -6.64 23.46
CA HIS A 549 0.67 -5.19 23.58
C HIS A 549 1.59 -4.51 22.56
N LYS A 550 2.47 -5.25 21.87
CA LYS A 550 3.45 -4.72 20.93
C LYS A 550 3.10 -5.12 19.50
N LEU A 551 2.75 -4.12 18.70
CA LEU A 551 2.46 -4.28 17.29
C LEU A 551 3.60 -3.73 16.45
N TYR A 552 4.01 -4.48 15.43
CA TYR A 552 5.02 -4.05 14.47
C TYR A 552 4.33 -3.64 13.18
N LEU A 553 4.56 -2.41 12.72
CA LEU A 553 4.14 -1.96 11.39
C LEU A 553 5.23 -2.33 10.39
N LEU A 554 4.86 -3.09 9.36
CA LEU A 554 5.79 -3.65 8.36
C LEU A 554 5.76 -2.86 7.05
N GLN A 555 4.58 -2.39 6.66
CA GLN A 555 4.36 -1.63 5.44
C GLN A 555 3.12 -0.73 5.60
N CYS A 556 3.11 0.40 4.91
CA CYS A 556 1.94 1.25 4.73
C CYS A 556 1.93 1.76 3.30
N ARG A 557 0.79 1.64 2.60
CA ARG A 557 0.61 2.20 1.26
C ARG A 557 -0.80 2.79 1.09
N PRO A 558 -1.01 3.64 0.08
CA PRO A 558 -2.36 4.03 -0.32
C PRO A 558 -3.15 2.78 -0.70
N GLN A 559 -4.35 2.63 -0.18
CA GLN A 559 -5.24 1.54 -0.55
C GLN A 559 -5.67 1.78 -1.99
N SER A 560 -5.24 0.89 -2.89
CA SER A 560 -5.70 0.94 -4.27
C SER A 560 -7.20 0.64 -4.31
N GLN A 561 -7.99 1.64 -4.69
CA GLN A 561 -9.35 1.38 -5.14
C GLN A 561 -9.23 0.39 -6.31
N SER A 562 -10.06 -0.67 -6.29
CA SER A 562 -9.99 -1.71 -7.31
C SER A 562 -10.06 -1.10 -8.72
N GLY A 563 -8.89 -1.00 -9.37
CA GLY A 563 -8.67 -0.66 -10.77
C GLY A 563 -9.55 0.44 -11.37
N GLY A 564 -9.10 1.70 -11.34
CA GLY A 564 -9.55 2.72 -12.30
C GLY A 564 -11.03 3.13 -12.26
N VAL A 565 -11.82 2.58 -11.35
CA VAL A 565 -13.19 3.04 -11.10
C VAL A 565 -13.07 4.35 -10.33
N HIS A 566 -12.90 5.46 -11.05
CA HIS A 566 -13.46 6.72 -10.55
C HIS A 566 -14.89 6.43 -10.11
N ASN A 567 -15.40 7.07 -9.06
CA ASN A 567 -16.85 7.09 -8.83
C ASN A 567 -17.51 7.62 -10.09
N ILE A 568 -17.91 6.71 -10.99
CA ILE A 568 -18.74 7.03 -12.12
C ILE A 568 -20.13 7.01 -11.51
N PRO A 569 -20.77 8.18 -11.34
CA PRO A 569 -22.13 8.20 -10.86
C PRO A 569 -22.97 7.33 -11.77
N VAL A 570 -23.93 6.62 -11.18
CA VAL A 570 -24.87 5.81 -11.96
C VAL A 570 -25.48 6.68 -13.07
N PRO A 571 -25.34 6.30 -14.36
CA PRO A 571 -25.82 7.13 -15.45
C PRO A 571 -27.33 7.36 -15.35
N GLN A 572 -27.77 8.62 -15.43
CA GLN A 572 -29.20 8.96 -15.33
C GLN A 572 -29.93 8.89 -16.67
N ASP A 573 -29.20 8.96 -17.78
CA ASP A 573 -29.76 9.09 -19.13
C ASP A 573 -29.87 7.74 -19.89
N VAL A 574 -29.88 6.62 -19.18
CA VAL A 574 -30.08 5.30 -19.81
C VAL A 574 -31.54 5.14 -20.25
N PRO A 575 -31.82 4.80 -21.53
CA PRO A 575 -33.17 4.52 -21.98
C PRO A 575 -33.82 3.42 -21.13
N LYS A 576 -35.08 3.63 -20.71
CA LYS A 576 -35.78 2.68 -19.83
C LYS A 576 -35.82 1.24 -20.36
N ASP A 577 -35.85 1.08 -21.68
CA ASP A 577 -35.90 -0.23 -22.34
C ASP A 577 -34.55 -0.97 -22.31
N ASP A 578 -33.44 -0.25 -22.12
CA ASP A 578 -32.10 -0.83 -22.01
C ASP A 578 -31.72 -1.16 -20.55
N ILE A 579 -32.54 -0.74 -19.57
CA ILE A 579 -32.33 -1.07 -18.15
C ILE A 579 -32.73 -2.52 -17.88
N LEU A 580 -31.78 -3.29 -17.33
CA LEU A 580 -31.99 -4.68 -16.91
C LEU A 580 -32.40 -4.75 -15.44
N PHE A 581 -31.71 -4.03 -14.57
CA PHE A 581 -32.04 -3.98 -13.14
C PHE A 581 -31.45 -2.75 -12.44
N THR A 582 -32.05 -2.38 -11.30
CA THR A 582 -31.51 -1.42 -10.34
C THR A 582 -31.39 -2.03 -8.95
N ALA A 583 -30.48 -1.51 -8.12
CA ALA A 583 -30.37 -1.92 -6.72
C ALA A 583 -29.93 -0.75 -5.84
N ASP A 584 -30.38 -0.77 -4.58
CA ASP A 584 -30.10 0.29 -3.60
C ASP A 584 -29.65 -0.23 -2.21
N LYS A 585 -29.32 -1.53 -2.12
CA LYS A 585 -28.95 -2.19 -0.86
C LYS A 585 -27.65 -2.97 -1.01
N PHE A 586 -26.76 -2.81 -0.05
CA PHE A 586 -25.50 -3.56 0.06
C PHE A 586 -24.60 -3.41 -1.16
N ILE A 587 -24.60 -2.21 -1.76
CA ILE A 587 -23.85 -1.93 -2.97
C ILE A 587 -22.36 -1.78 -2.63
N THR A 588 -21.52 -2.48 -3.38
CA THR A 588 -20.06 -2.30 -3.36
C THR A 588 -19.66 -1.40 -4.53
N THR A 589 -18.55 -0.65 -4.47
CA THR A 589 -18.13 0.13 -5.64
C THR A 589 -17.47 -0.78 -6.66
N ALA A 590 -18.06 -0.89 -7.85
CA ALA A 590 -17.54 -1.67 -8.95
C ALA A 590 -18.11 -1.22 -10.29
N GLN A 591 -17.32 -1.44 -11.33
CA GLN A 591 -17.76 -1.34 -12.72
C GLN A 591 -17.44 -2.66 -13.40
N VAL A 592 -18.44 -3.21 -14.08
CA VAL A 592 -18.33 -4.43 -14.88
C VAL A 592 -18.81 -4.08 -16.26
N GLU A 593 -17.93 -4.10 -17.26
CA GLU A 593 -18.24 -3.73 -18.65
C GLU A 593 -17.96 -4.89 -19.61
N ASP A 594 -18.43 -4.73 -20.84
CA ASP A 594 -18.20 -5.66 -21.94
C ASP A 594 -18.61 -7.10 -21.63
N ILE A 595 -19.69 -7.27 -20.87
CA ILE A 595 -20.27 -8.57 -20.58
C ILE A 595 -21.09 -9.03 -21.79
N GLU A 596 -20.74 -10.20 -22.29
CA GLU A 596 -21.38 -10.79 -23.47
C GLU A 596 -22.48 -11.78 -23.10
N TYR A 597 -22.35 -12.45 -21.95
CA TYR A 597 -23.24 -13.52 -21.53
C TYR A 597 -23.88 -13.26 -20.15
N LEU A 598 -25.16 -13.56 -20.04
CA LEU A 598 -25.87 -13.66 -18.77
C LEU A 598 -26.31 -15.12 -18.58
N VAL A 599 -25.91 -15.73 -17.47
CA VAL A 599 -26.39 -17.05 -17.05
C VAL A 599 -27.40 -16.84 -15.94
N TYR A 600 -28.69 -16.93 -16.29
CA TYR A 600 -29.79 -16.67 -15.39
C TYR A 600 -30.45 -17.99 -14.97
N VAL A 601 -30.39 -18.29 -13.67
CA VAL A 601 -31.17 -19.35 -13.03
C VAL A 601 -32.50 -18.74 -12.60
N ASP A 602 -33.59 -19.18 -13.22
CA ASP A 602 -34.91 -18.64 -12.96
C ASP A 602 -35.37 -19.03 -11.53
N PRO A 603 -35.66 -18.06 -10.64
CA PRO A 603 -36.08 -18.34 -9.27
C PRO A 603 -37.35 -19.17 -9.14
N GLU A 604 -38.33 -18.99 -10.03
CA GLU A 604 -39.63 -19.68 -9.95
C GLU A 604 -39.51 -21.11 -10.47
N GLU A 605 -38.83 -21.30 -11.59
CA GLU A 605 -38.58 -22.63 -12.14
C GLU A 605 -37.64 -23.45 -11.24
N TYR A 606 -36.63 -22.82 -10.62
CA TYR A 606 -35.73 -23.48 -9.66
C TYR A 606 -36.49 -23.96 -8.42
N ASP A 607 -37.40 -23.16 -7.87
CA ASP A 607 -38.21 -23.54 -6.70
C ASP A 607 -39.20 -24.66 -7.00
N SER A 608 -39.64 -24.76 -8.26
CA SER A 608 -40.56 -25.81 -8.72
C SER A 608 -39.91 -27.20 -8.81
N LEU A 609 -38.57 -27.28 -8.71
CA LEU A 609 -37.85 -28.55 -8.83
C LEU A 609 -38.21 -29.52 -7.68
N PRO A 610 -38.77 -30.70 -7.99
CA PRO A 610 -39.30 -31.60 -6.98
C PRO A 610 -38.22 -32.38 -6.23
N THR A 611 -37.05 -32.63 -6.86
CA THR A 611 -36.03 -33.52 -6.31
C THR A 611 -34.71 -32.84 -5.99
N MET A 612 -34.01 -33.40 -4.99
CA MET A 612 -32.68 -32.95 -4.59
C MET A 612 -31.62 -33.17 -5.69
N GLU A 613 -31.79 -34.23 -6.50
CA GLU A 613 -30.88 -34.53 -7.62
C GLU A 613 -30.95 -33.44 -8.70
N GLU A 614 -32.13 -32.93 -9.01
CA GLU A 614 -32.30 -31.84 -9.97
C GLU A 614 -31.67 -30.54 -9.48
N LEU A 615 -31.82 -30.21 -8.19
CA LEU A 615 -31.17 -29.02 -7.59
C LEU A 615 -29.64 -29.13 -7.64
N ILE A 616 -29.08 -30.31 -7.34
CA ILE A 616 -27.63 -30.56 -7.47
C ILE A 616 -27.19 -30.46 -8.94
N GLN A 617 -28.03 -30.93 -9.86
CA GLN A 617 -27.74 -30.87 -11.29
C GLN A 617 -27.66 -29.44 -11.81
N VAL A 618 -28.47 -28.51 -11.28
CA VAL A 618 -28.35 -27.07 -11.60
C VAL A 618 -26.94 -26.57 -11.26
N GLY A 619 -26.45 -26.84 -10.04
CA GLY A 619 -25.10 -26.46 -9.62
C GLY A 619 -23.99 -27.04 -10.50
N ARG A 620 -24.10 -28.33 -10.89
CA ARG A 620 -23.16 -28.97 -11.82
C ARG A 620 -23.15 -28.30 -13.20
N THR A 621 -24.33 -27.99 -13.73
CA THR A 621 -24.45 -27.30 -15.02
C THR A 621 -23.87 -25.89 -14.97
N ILE A 622 -24.00 -25.17 -13.84
CA ILE A 622 -23.29 -23.89 -13.64
C ILE A 622 -21.78 -24.09 -13.69
N GLY A 623 -21.22 -25.07 -12.99
CA GLY A 623 -19.78 -25.37 -13.04
C GLY A 623 -19.27 -25.73 -14.45
N GLU A 624 -20.06 -26.46 -15.24
CA GLU A 624 -19.74 -26.74 -16.64
C GLU A 624 -19.77 -25.48 -17.51
N LEU A 625 -20.76 -24.60 -17.31
CA LEU A 625 -20.83 -23.31 -18.03
C LEU A 625 -19.65 -22.40 -17.68
N ASN A 626 -19.28 -22.34 -16.41
CA ASN A 626 -18.13 -21.58 -15.93
C ASN A 626 -16.82 -22.00 -16.62
N ASN A 627 -16.67 -23.27 -16.98
CA ASN A 627 -15.50 -23.77 -17.71
C ASN A 627 -15.56 -23.54 -19.23
N LYS A 628 -16.75 -23.35 -19.81
CA LYS A 628 -16.93 -23.18 -21.27
C LYS A 628 -17.06 -21.73 -21.72
N LEU A 629 -17.55 -20.83 -20.87
CA LEU A 629 -17.75 -19.44 -21.23
C LEU A 629 -16.43 -18.64 -21.15
N PRO A 630 -16.26 -17.58 -21.96
CA PRO A 630 -15.03 -16.78 -21.91
C PRO A 630 -14.86 -16.12 -20.54
N ARG A 631 -13.66 -16.24 -19.97
CA ARG A 631 -13.34 -15.73 -18.64
C ARG A 631 -13.65 -14.25 -18.52
N GLN A 632 -14.30 -13.85 -17.42
CA GLN A 632 -14.68 -12.47 -17.09
C GLN A 632 -15.58 -11.79 -18.13
N LYS A 633 -16.26 -12.55 -19.00
CA LYS A 633 -17.23 -12.04 -20.00
C LYS A 633 -18.67 -12.48 -19.74
N PHE A 634 -18.94 -13.04 -18.56
CA PHE A 634 -20.27 -13.50 -18.18
C PHE A 634 -20.61 -13.21 -16.73
N ILE A 635 -21.90 -13.00 -16.46
CA ILE A 635 -22.48 -12.82 -15.12
C ILE A 635 -23.33 -14.04 -14.78
N LEU A 636 -23.17 -14.56 -13.57
CA LEU A 636 -24.07 -15.55 -12.98
C LEU A 636 -25.16 -14.82 -12.20
N MET A 637 -26.42 -15.17 -12.43
CA MET A 637 -27.58 -14.58 -11.77
C MET A 637 -28.53 -15.70 -11.33
N GLY A 638 -29.04 -15.67 -10.09
CA GLY A 638 -29.99 -16.70 -9.66
C GLY A 638 -30.55 -16.55 -8.25
N PRO A 639 -31.40 -17.49 -7.80
CA PRO A 639 -32.17 -17.34 -6.57
C PRO A 639 -31.31 -17.46 -5.31
N GLY A 640 -31.59 -16.58 -4.34
CA GLY A 640 -31.15 -16.64 -2.95
C GLY A 640 -29.66 -16.91 -2.75
N ARG A 641 -29.31 -17.73 -1.76
CA ARG A 641 -27.92 -17.94 -1.28
C ARG A 641 -27.19 -19.03 -2.05
N TRP A 642 -26.23 -18.63 -2.87
CA TRP A 642 -25.31 -19.53 -3.55
C TRP A 642 -24.25 -20.09 -2.58
N GLY A 643 -23.79 -21.32 -2.84
CA GLY A 643 -22.83 -22.00 -1.97
C GLY A 643 -23.38 -22.55 -0.65
N SER A 644 -24.70 -22.54 -0.48
CA SER A 644 -25.37 -23.17 0.66
C SER A 644 -25.12 -24.69 0.69
N ARG A 645 -24.61 -25.21 1.82
CA ARG A 645 -24.41 -26.65 2.04
C ARG A 645 -25.62 -27.36 2.66
N GLY A 646 -26.51 -26.60 3.33
CA GLY A 646 -27.71 -27.11 4.01
C GLY A 646 -28.98 -26.94 3.18
N ASP A 647 -29.56 -25.74 3.15
CA ASP A 647 -30.87 -25.48 2.53
C ASP A 647 -30.78 -25.12 1.04
N ILE A 648 -30.53 -26.13 0.21
CA ILE A 648 -30.32 -25.99 -1.25
C ILE A 648 -31.60 -25.54 -1.99
N LYS A 649 -32.77 -25.57 -1.35
CA LYS A 649 -33.99 -24.97 -1.91
C LYS A 649 -33.99 -23.44 -1.86
N LEU A 650 -33.17 -22.86 -0.99
CA LEU A 650 -33.06 -21.40 -0.82
C LEU A 650 -31.93 -20.77 -1.65
N GLY A 651 -31.18 -21.56 -2.43
CA GLY A 651 -30.22 -21.06 -3.40
C GLY A 651 -29.36 -22.13 -4.06
N VAL A 652 -28.48 -21.75 -4.98
CA VAL A 652 -27.77 -22.71 -5.84
C VAL A 652 -26.56 -23.32 -5.15
N ARG A 653 -26.46 -24.65 -5.10
CA ARG A 653 -25.29 -25.35 -4.55
C ARG A 653 -24.11 -25.30 -5.53
N VAL A 654 -23.13 -24.45 -5.24
CA VAL A 654 -21.88 -24.33 -6.00
C VAL A 654 -20.68 -24.16 -5.06
N GLY A 655 -19.51 -24.61 -5.48
CA GLY A 655 -18.23 -24.24 -4.85
C GLY A 655 -17.50 -23.16 -5.63
N TYR A 656 -16.37 -22.69 -5.10
CA TYR A 656 -15.49 -21.74 -5.78
C TYR A 656 -15.09 -22.18 -7.21
N SER A 657 -14.75 -23.45 -7.39
CA SER A 657 -14.37 -24.02 -8.70
C SER A 657 -15.47 -23.90 -9.76
N ASP A 658 -16.72 -23.77 -9.32
CA ASP A 658 -17.88 -23.74 -10.20
C ASP A 658 -18.19 -22.32 -10.70
N ILE A 659 -17.54 -21.28 -10.15
CA ILE A 659 -17.85 -19.87 -10.45
C ILE A 659 -16.61 -18.99 -10.73
N ASN A 660 -15.39 -19.49 -10.53
CA ASN A 660 -14.15 -18.72 -10.58
C ASN A 660 -13.85 -17.94 -11.90
N ASN A 661 -14.52 -18.25 -13.01
CA ASN A 661 -14.34 -17.54 -14.28
C ASN A 661 -15.38 -16.43 -14.49
N THR A 662 -16.42 -16.31 -13.66
CA THR A 662 -17.45 -15.28 -13.80
C THR A 662 -16.92 -13.89 -13.44
N ALA A 663 -17.44 -12.85 -14.09
CA ALA A 663 -17.13 -11.47 -13.75
C ALA A 663 -17.88 -11.02 -12.49
N MET A 664 -19.10 -11.51 -12.33
CA MET A 664 -20.01 -11.05 -11.28
C MET A 664 -21.04 -12.14 -10.95
N LEU A 665 -21.35 -12.27 -9.67
CA LEU A 665 -22.47 -13.05 -9.17
C LEU A 665 -23.56 -12.10 -8.64
N ILE A 666 -24.78 -12.31 -9.13
CA ILE A 666 -25.96 -11.56 -8.72
C ILE A 666 -26.97 -12.51 -8.08
N GLU A 667 -27.33 -12.23 -6.84
CA GLU A 667 -28.30 -13.03 -6.10
C GLU A 667 -29.64 -12.35 -6.06
N VAL A 668 -30.65 -13.02 -6.61
CA VAL A 668 -32.01 -12.49 -6.76
C VAL A 668 -32.85 -12.96 -5.58
N ALA A 669 -33.06 -12.07 -4.62
CA ALA A 669 -33.86 -12.29 -3.42
C ALA A 669 -35.33 -11.88 -3.66
N LYS A 670 -36.05 -12.68 -4.45
CA LYS A 670 -37.48 -12.48 -4.74
C LYS A 670 -38.34 -12.92 -3.55
N LYS A 671 -39.25 -12.07 -3.05
CA LYS A 671 -40.16 -12.33 -1.93
C LYS A 671 -41.05 -13.53 -2.22
N LYS A 672 -41.09 -14.47 -1.28
CA LYS A 672 -42.01 -15.62 -1.22
C LYS A 672 -42.99 -15.42 -0.07
N LYS A 673 -44.26 -15.12 -0.34
CA LYS A 673 -45.26 -14.81 0.71
C LYS A 673 -44.71 -13.74 1.67
N ASP A 674 -44.49 -14.09 2.94
CA ASP A 674 -43.92 -13.20 3.99
C ASP A 674 -42.40 -13.37 4.20
N TYR A 675 -41.71 -14.15 3.36
CA TYR A 675 -40.28 -14.47 3.50
C TYR A 675 -39.44 -13.95 2.32
N VAL A 676 -38.34 -13.25 2.62
CA VAL A 676 -37.31 -12.87 1.63
C VAL A 676 -36.17 -13.89 1.73
N PRO A 677 -35.77 -14.54 0.63
CA PRO A 677 -34.62 -15.45 0.63
C PRO A 677 -33.38 -14.76 1.17
N GLU A 678 -32.64 -15.46 2.04
CA GLU A 678 -31.32 -15.01 2.44
C GLU A 678 -30.36 -15.03 1.24
N VAL A 679 -29.41 -14.11 1.26
CA VAL A 679 -28.35 -13.98 0.26
C VAL A 679 -27.02 -14.38 0.89
N SER A 680 -26.02 -14.71 0.07
CA SER A 680 -24.67 -15.09 0.51
C SER A 680 -23.89 -13.99 1.20
N PHE A 681 -24.42 -12.77 1.21
CA PHE A 681 -23.83 -11.63 1.89
C PHE A 681 -23.51 -11.95 3.36
N GLY A 682 -22.24 -11.85 3.73
CA GLY A 682 -21.76 -12.18 5.07
C GLY A 682 -21.67 -13.64 5.40
N THR A 683 -21.51 -14.49 4.39
CA THR A 683 -21.29 -15.92 4.54
C THR A 683 -19.90 -16.33 4.06
N HIS A 684 -19.46 -17.56 4.33
CA HIS A 684 -18.21 -18.08 3.77
C HIS A 684 -18.15 -17.97 2.24
N PHE A 685 -19.25 -18.28 1.56
CA PHE A 685 -19.29 -18.18 0.10
C PHE A 685 -19.04 -16.73 -0.37
N PHE A 686 -19.40 -15.72 0.41
CA PHE A 686 -18.99 -14.34 0.13
C PHE A 686 -17.48 -14.13 0.26
N GLN A 687 -16.81 -14.76 1.22
CA GLN A 687 -15.35 -14.74 1.29
C GLN A 687 -14.73 -15.32 0.01
N ASP A 688 -15.25 -16.44 -0.49
CA ASP A 688 -14.79 -17.03 -1.76
C ASP A 688 -14.95 -16.03 -2.94
N LEU A 689 -16.06 -15.29 -3.00
CA LEU A 689 -16.27 -14.26 -4.03
C LEU A 689 -15.24 -13.12 -3.92
N VAL A 690 -14.98 -12.66 -2.69
CA VAL A 690 -13.96 -11.65 -2.40
C VAL A 690 -12.57 -12.14 -2.85
N GLU A 691 -12.22 -13.39 -2.55
CA GLU A 691 -10.95 -14.00 -2.94
C GLU A 691 -10.84 -14.19 -4.46
N ALA A 692 -11.94 -14.53 -5.12
CA ALA A 692 -12.04 -14.70 -6.57
C ALA A 692 -12.00 -13.38 -7.37
N ARG A 693 -12.16 -12.22 -6.70
CA ARG A 693 -12.50 -10.92 -7.33
C ARG A 693 -13.79 -10.97 -8.16
N ILE A 694 -14.69 -11.88 -7.84
CA ILE A 694 -16.03 -11.90 -8.44
C ILE A 694 -16.82 -10.76 -7.81
N ARG A 695 -17.35 -9.84 -8.62
CA ARG A 695 -18.22 -8.78 -8.10
C ARG A 695 -19.50 -9.40 -7.59
N TYR A 696 -20.04 -8.85 -6.50
CA TYR A 696 -21.21 -9.38 -5.84
C TYR A 696 -22.28 -8.32 -5.72
N LEU A 697 -23.51 -8.66 -6.10
CA LEU A 697 -24.67 -7.77 -5.95
C LEU A 697 -25.90 -8.57 -5.52
N PRO A 698 -26.48 -8.29 -4.36
CA PRO A 698 -27.82 -8.77 -4.04
C PRO A 698 -28.86 -7.87 -4.73
N LEU A 699 -29.83 -8.48 -5.41
CA LEU A 699 -31.00 -7.80 -5.96
C LEU A 699 -32.23 -8.13 -5.12
N TYR A 700 -33.04 -7.11 -4.86
CA TYR A 700 -34.34 -7.23 -4.19
C TYR A 700 -35.44 -6.70 -5.12
N PRO A 701 -35.87 -7.48 -6.13
CA PRO A 701 -36.79 -7.01 -7.17
C PRO A 701 -38.14 -6.50 -6.64
N ASP A 702 -38.60 -7.01 -5.50
CA ASP A 702 -39.92 -6.69 -4.91
C ASP A 702 -39.88 -5.48 -3.96
N GLU A 703 -38.78 -4.75 -3.90
CA GLU A 703 -38.70 -3.47 -3.18
C GLU A 703 -39.31 -2.32 -4.00
N LYS A 704 -39.84 -1.32 -3.31
CA LYS A 704 -40.46 -0.17 -3.98
C LYS A 704 -39.41 0.59 -4.79
N ASN A 705 -39.80 0.99 -6.01
CA ASN A 705 -38.96 1.74 -6.97
C ASN A 705 -37.75 0.97 -7.54
N MET A 706 -37.66 -0.35 -7.35
CA MET A 706 -36.66 -1.16 -8.03
C MET A 706 -37.15 -1.61 -9.41
N VAL A 707 -36.23 -1.63 -10.37
CA VAL A 707 -36.45 -2.17 -11.71
C VAL A 707 -35.80 -3.55 -11.78
N PHE A 708 -36.54 -4.54 -12.27
CA PHE A 708 -36.01 -5.82 -12.69
C PHE A 708 -36.75 -6.25 -13.97
N ASN A 709 -36.04 -6.32 -15.09
CA ASN A 709 -36.63 -6.52 -16.41
C ASN A 709 -36.95 -7.99 -16.65
N GLU A 710 -37.97 -8.50 -15.95
CA GLU A 710 -38.42 -9.89 -16.09
C GLU A 710 -38.77 -10.25 -17.55
N LYS A 711 -39.32 -9.29 -18.30
CA LYS A 711 -39.65 -9.49 -19.72
C LYS A 711 -38.42 -9.83 -20.56
N PHE A 712 -37.30 -9.18 -20.31
CA PHE A 712 -36.04 -9.48 -20.98
C PHE A 712 -35.57 -10.90 -20.64
N PHE A 713 -35.43 -11.23 -19.35
CA PHE A 713 -34.94 -12.54 -18.91
C PHE A 713 -35.88 -13.68 -19.33
N ASN A 714 -37.18 -13.42 -19.38
CA ASN A 714 -38.18 -14.42 -19.75
C ASN A 714 -38.19 -14.73 -21.24
N ASN A 715 -38.08 -13.71 -22.09
CA ASN A 715 -38.22 -13.84 -23.55
C ASN A 715 -36.89 -13.99 -24.31
N ALA A 716 -35.74 -13.79 -23.66
CA ALA A 716 -34.44 -13.91 -24.32
C ALA A 716 -34.18 -15.35 -24.84
N PRO A 717 -33.55 -15.51 -26.02
CA PRO A 717 -33.19 -16.83 -26.55
C PRO A 717 -32.22 -17.58 -25.63
N ASN A 718 -32.56 -18.84 -25.29
CA ASN A 718 -31.70 -19.68 -24.47
C ASN A 718 -30.67 -20.45 -25.32
N LEU A 719 -29.38 -20.21 -25.09
CA LEU A 719 -28.28 -20.91 -25.75
C LEU A 719 -27.79 -22.17 -25.02
N LEU A 720 -28.39 -22.53 -23.88
CA LEU A 720 -27.93 -23.65 -23.06
C LEU A 720 -27.75 -24.94 -23.89
N LYS A 721 -28.77 -25.33 -24.67
CA LYS A 721 -28.72 -26.55 -25.51
C LYS A 721 -27.61 -26.56 -26.56
N ARG A 722 -27.14 -25.37 -26.99
CA ARG A 722 -26.06 -25.25 -27.98
C ARG A 722 -24.69 -25.43 -27.32
N ILE A 723 -24.53 -24.92 -26.10
CA ILE A 723 -23.25 -24.94 -25.36
C ILE A 723 -23.07 -26.26 -24.58
N LEU A 724 -24.17 -26.74 -23.97
CA LEU A 724 -24.26 -27.97 -23.19
C LEU A 724 -25.45 -28.82 -23.68
N PRO A 725 -25.28 -29.62 -24.75
CA PRO A 725 -26.35 -30.48 -25.29
C PRO A 725 -26.89 -31.50 -24.27
N ASP A 726 -26.06 -31.92 -23.31
CA ASP A 726 -26.41 -32.90 -22.28
C ASP A 726 -27.24 -32.28 -21.13
N ALA A 727 -27.21 -30.95 -20.98
CA ALA A 727 -27.99 -30.21 -19.99
C ALA A 727 -29.42 -29.86 -20.46
N LYS A 728 -29.94 -30.51 -21.51
CA LYS A 728 -31.29 -30.25 -22.07
C LYS A 728 -32.43 -30.25 -21.05
N LYS A 729 -32.33 -31.07 -20.00
CA LYS A 729 -33.34 -31.14 -18.94
C LYS A 729 -33.39 -29.87 -18.08
N MET A 730 -32.32 -29.08 -18.05
CA MET A 730 -32.21 -27.83 -17.29
C MET A 730 -32.60 -26.59 -18.10
N ASP A 731 -33.00 -26.73 -19.37
CA ASP A 731 -33.30 -25.62 -20.29
C ASP A 731 -34.44 -24.69 -19.84
N LYS A 732 -35.35 -25.19 -19.01
CA LYS A 732 -36.40 -24.39 -18.39
C LYS A 732 -35.91 -23.56 -17.20
N VAL A 733 -34.90 -24.07 -16.49
CA VAL A 733 -34.40 -23.49 -15.23
C VAL A 733 -33.21 -22.55 -15.48
N ILE A 734 -32.29 -22.93 -16.38
CA ILE A 734 -31.06 -22.18 -16.66
C ILE A 734 -31.15 -21.58 -18.06
N LYS A 735 -31.06 -20.26 -18.15
CA LYS A 735 -30.98 -19.51 -19.40
C LYS A 735 -29.58 -18.97 -19.62
N VAL A 736 -28.97 -19.33 -20.73
CA VAL A 736 -27.71 -18.73 -21.20
C VAL A 736 -28.03 -17.74 -22.30
N ILE A 737 -28.02 -16.47 -21.96
CA ILE A 737 -28.35 -15.36 -22.87
C ILE A 737 -27.04 -14.78 -23.38
N ASN A 738 -26.88 -14.70 -24.70
CA ASN A 738 -25.78 -13.96 -25.32
C ASN A 738 -26.35 -12.67 -25.89
N VAL A 739 -25.94 -11.55 -25.31
CA VAL A 739 -26.49 -10.22 -25.63
C VAL A 739 -25.99 -9.74 -26.99
N SER A 740 -24.72 -9.98 -27.31
CA SER A 740 -24.11 -9.56 -28.59
C SER A 740 -24.68 -10.28 -29.82
N LYS A 741 -25.29 -11.47 -29.65
CA LYS A 741 -26.02 -12.19 -30.72
C LYS A 741 -27.48 -11.76 -30.84
N MET A 742 -28.07 -11.25 -29.76
CA MET A 742 -29.46 -10.82 -29.75
C MET A 742 -29.60 -9.38 -30.27
N MET A 743 -28.60 -8.54 -29.97
CA MET A 743 -28.49 -7.16 -30.41
C MET A 743 -27.07 -6.95 -30.91
N ALA A 744 -26.91 -6.59 -32.19
CA ALA A 744 -25.60 -6.32 -32.76
C ALA A 744 -24.91 -5.18 -32.00
N ASP A 745 -23.61 -5.35 -31.74
CA ASP A 745 -22.75 -4.38 -31.05
C ASP A 745 -23.23 -3.99 -29.64
N ALA A 746 -23.98 -4.87 -28.96
CA ALA A 746 -24.44 -4.66 -27.59
C ALA A 746 -23.73 -5.56 -26.58
N THR A 747 -23.36 -4.98 -25.45
CA THR A 747 -22.85 -5.67 -24.25
C THR A 747 -23.65 -5.24 -23.02
N VAL A 748 -23.43 -5.92 -21.90
CA VAL A 748 -24.01 -5.51 -20.61
C VAL A 748 -22.95 -4.76 -19.81
N SER A 749 -23.36 -3.64 -19.23
CA SER A 749 -22.60 -2.88 -18.26
C SER A 749 -23.35 -2.84 -16.93
N VAL A 750 -22.61 -3.03 -15.84
CA VAL A 750 -23.11 -2.87 -14.47
C VAL A 750 -22.25 -1.82 -13.78
N ILE A 751 -22.87 -0.71 -13.39
CA ILE A 751 -22.25 0.34 -12.59
C ILE A 751 -22.80 0.23 -11.18
N MET A 752 -21.89 0.16 -10.21
CA MET A 752 -22.20 0.07 -8.79
C MET A 752 -21.48 1.21 -8.07
N ASP A 753 -22.27 2.17 -7.60
CA ASP A 753 -21.83 3.30 -6.78
C ASP A 753 -22.14 2.99 -5.32
N GLY A 754 -21.14 2.50 -4.60
CA GLY A 754 -21.29 2.19 -3.18
C GLY A 754 -21.28 3.41 -2.25
N ASP A 755 -20.98 4.62 -2.74
CA ASP A 755 -21.04 5.84 -1.91
C ASP A 755 -22.47 6.37 -1.83
N ASN A 756 -23.22 6.26 -2.92
CA ASN A 756 -24.64 6.62 -2.97
C ASN A 756 -25.56 5.41 -2.73
N ASP A 757 -25.01 4.21 -2.49
CA ASP A 757 -25.71 2.93 -2.43
C ASP A 757 -26.65 2.74 -3.63
N GLN A 758 -26.14 2.89 -4.86
CA GLN A 758 -26.91 2.73 -6.10
C GLN A 758 -26.19 1.82 -7.10
N ALA A 759 -26.92 0.91 -7.75
CA ALA A 759 -26.41 0.15 -8.87
C ALA A 759 -27.41 0.09 -10.03
N LEU A 760 -26.86 0.01 -11.24
CA LEU A 760 -27.60 -0.08 -12.50
C LEU A 760 -26.93 -1.10 -13.42
N GLY A 761 -27.69 -2.12 -13.81
CA GLY A 761 -27.34 -3.01 -14.91
C GLY A 761 -28.12 -2.60 -16.16
N TYR A 762 -27.42 -2.37 -17.27
CA TYR A 762 -28.05 -1.95 -18.53
C TYR A 762 -27.33 -2.50 -19.76
N ILE A 763 -28.04 -2.49 -20.88
CA ILE A 763 -27.50 -2.85 -22.20
C ILE A 763 -26.79 -1.62 -22.78
N LYS A 764 -25.49 -1.73 -23.02
CA LYS A 764 -24.67 -0.72 -23.67
C LYS A 764 -24.50 -1.09 -25.13
N ARG A 765 -24.89 -0.18 -26.03
CA ARG A 765 -24.68 -0.32 -27.48
C ARG A 765 -23.43 0.48 -27.83
N ASN A 766 -22.45 -0.17 -28.46
CA ASN A 766 -21.19 0.46 -28.86
C ASN A 766 -21.32 1.32 -30.11
#